data_AF-A0A3A4QIP5-F1
#
_entry.id   AF-A0A3A4QIP5-F1
#
_cell.length_a   1.000
_cell.length_b   1.000
_cell.length_c   1.000
_cell.angle_alpha   90.00
_cell.angle_beta   90.00
_cell.angle_gamma   90.00
#
_symmetry.space_group_name_H-M   'P 1'
#
loop_
_entity.id
_entity.type
_entity.pdbx_description
1 polymer ?
#
loop_
_entity_poly.entity_id
_entity_poly.type
_entity_poly.pdbx_seq_one_letter_code
_entity_poly.pdbx_strand_id
1 'polypeptide(L)'
;MTRTFIFARSAVAASSLRSVLELAHRPLRTDDNSKDDLSCSPCQVVVAVDQHLDSSAALLRTFRRLSDYLERGTTDRGSDFSNRKTIVLVDQIDFSQLNPIEGPNWETLIAMLILAFPEVQWVFGLCSFSAGNGKQSQDLIASHGIQSLFSTEYEPLFDPTGLRNWVRTQANSERPITETDRRDKSPAPYIPFRKCVAAAIDDEQSYAYFHAYTAYRFGFRSHVVTTDVLFESLFSANDVPANLRPQFNLVFDDLFLNFPDREFSPQVGLSHLRHRGTRYPRVAEADHWIFVTTGQRRPRDEAKWADNTDYLSELRHGGQHNETIFKPTSGIFDLWERSGLLSRLPGALDQDLRLTEKKPRCGYAEGFFWPPEDFQLPDDPDPGHSAPGRLLEIVTSLVARAERLLPDAKSVEEGVHGALLAAEALELIGPRTPTTALEALALKHQFEVMAECQFYGVEYDFDLQKRFDEIELELASVGRWFNPKTRDNSILNAQLSVISRLVIVFREANQFDEEQACMIKVRDLHRRTWVSKNRWRRLAWPFRWYVEFLLKSLTRFSAAIGLWLVVLTVLYALSSNLPSSASSMEKLGKSFTYAYTSFFPMQPPQDPDPTIKFNFGVVALAIFGGFVHLGVFVSHLYSKITRR
;
A
#
# COMPACT_ATOMS: atom_id res chain seq x y z
N MET A 1 25.33 9.30 7.32
CA MET A 1 26.40 9.83 6.42
C MET A 1 25.81 10.00 5.03
N THR A 2 25.87 11.20 4.48
CA THR A 2 25.29 11.55 3.19
C THR A 2 26.20 11.13 2.03
N ARG A 3 25.67 10.40 1.06
CA ARG A 3 26.34 10.12 -0.23
C ARG A 3 25.85 11.12 -1.26
N THR A 4 26.77 11.67 -2.05
CA THR A 4 26.44 12.66 -3.06
C THR A 4 26.96 12.24 -4.43
N PHE A 5 26.04 12.17 -5.40
CA PHE A 5 26.33 11.92 -6.80
C PHE A 5 26.28 13.23 -7.58
N ILE A 6 27.12 13.35 -8.61
CA ILE A 6 27.10 14.50 -9.52
C ILE A 6 26.84 14.00 -10.93
N PHE A 7 25.70 14.38 -11.50
CA PHE A 7 25.33 14.13 -12.89
C PHE A 7 25.39 15.43 -13.67
N ALA A 8 26.23 15.46 -14.71
CA ALA A 8 26.40 16.65 -15.53
C ALA A 8 26.59 16.29 -17.00
N ARG A 9 26.16 17.19 -17.88
CA ARG A 9 26.33 17.10 -19.35
C ARG A 9 27.76 17.35 -19.80
N SER A 10 28.60 17.94 -18.94
CA SER A 10 30.00 18.23 -19.25
C SER A 10 30.88 18.09 -18.02
N ALA A 11 32.16 17.77 -18.24
CA ALA A 11 33.18 17.73 -17.19
C ALA A 11 33.35 19.08 -16.46
N VAL A 12 33.15 20.20 -17.16
CA VAL A 12 33.23 21.55 -16.58
C VAL A 12 32.11 21.76 -15.56
N ALA A 13 30.86 21.49 -15.95
CA ALA A 13 29.72 21.62 -15.04
C ALA A 13 29.84 20.68 -13.84
N ALA A 14 30.30 19.44 -14.08
CA ALA A 14 30.60 18.50 -13.01
C ALA A 14 31.63 19.04 -12.01
N SER A 15 32.70 19.67 -12.51
CA SER A 15 33.75 20.27 -11.68
C SER A 15 33.21 21.46 -10.88
N SER A 16 32.36 22.30 -11.49
CA SER A 16 31.71 23.42 -10.79
C SER A 16 30.81 22.95 -9.66
N LEU A 17 29.95 21.95 -9.90
CA LEU A 17 29.10 21.38 -8.85
C LEU A 17 29.92 20.75 -7.72
N ARG A 18 31.02 20.09 -8.06
CA ARG A 18 31.96 19.55 -7.07
C ARG A 18 32.53 20.65 -6.18
N SER A 19 32.96 21.78 -6.75
CA SER A 19 33.43 22.92 -5.96
C SER A 19 32.35 23.49 -5.06
N VAL A 20 31.09 23.54 -5.50
CA VAL A 20 29.97 23.98 -4.66
C VAL A 20 29.76 23.03 -3.47
N LEU A 21 29.82 21.71 -3.68
CA LEU A 21 29.75 20.74 -2.58
C LEU A 21 30.92 20.87 -1.61
N GLU A 22 32.13 21.05 -2.12
CA GLU A 22 33.31 21.25 -1.28
C GLU A 22 33.19 22.51 -0.43
N LEU A 23 32.53 23.56 -0.93
CA LEU A 23 32.21 24.76 -0.16
C LEU A 23 31.08 24.52 0.85
N ALA A 24 30.03 23.80 0.46
CA ALA A 24 28.88 23.52 1.32
C ALA A 24 29.25 22.62 2.52
N HIS A 25 30.18 21.70 2.33
CA HIS A 25 30.64 20.77 3.37
C HIS A 25 31.85 21.26 4.16
N ARG A 26 32.39 22.46 3.89
CA ARG A 26 33.44 23.02 4.76
C ARG A 26 32.80 23.39 6.10
N PRO A 27 33.19 22.76 7.22
CA PRO A 27 32.77 23.27 8.52
C PRO A 27 33.26 24.71 8.63
N LEU A 28 32.36 25.62 9.04
CA LEU A 28 32.72 26.96 9.46
C LEU A 28 33.65 26.81 10.68
N ARG A 29 34.95 26.70 10.42
CA ARG A 29 36.00 26.58 11.42
C ARG A 29 35.96 27.84 12.29
N THR A 30 35.43 27.73 13.50
CA THR A 30 35.54 28.78 14.52
C THR A 30 36.57 28.47 15.59
N ASP A 31 37.15 27.26 15.67
CA ASP A 31 38.19 26.97 16.67
C ASP A 31 39.33 26.08 16.14
N ASP A 32 40.56 26.51 16.43
CA ASP A 32 41.79 26.14 15.71
C ASP A 32 42.51 24.89 16.26
N ASN A 33 41.88 24.06 17.11
CA ASN A 33 42.63 23.12 17.96
C ASN A 33 42.27 21.63 17.94
N SER A 34 41.33 21.13 17.12
CA SER A 34 41.11 19.67 16.98
C SER A 34 41.58 19.16 15.61
N LYS A 35 42.73 18.48 15.56
CA LYS A 35 43.40 18.04 14.33
C LYS A 35 42.99 16.65 13.81
N ASP A 36 42.10 15.90 14.47
CA ASP A 36 42.11 14.44 14.29
C ASP A 36 40.90 13.75 13.59
N ASP A 37 39.92 14.46 13.01
CA ASP A 37 38.74 13.78 12.38
C ASP A 37 38.43 14.16 10.92
N LEU A 38 39.47 14.26 10.07
CA LEU A 38 39.34 14.57 8.63
C LEU A 38 39.09 13.36 7.70
N SER A 39 38.82 12.16 8.23
CA SER A 39 38.74 10.93 7.43
C SER A 39 37.40 10.69 6.71
N CYS A 40 36.37 11.49 6.97
CA CYS A 40 35.04 11.31 6.38
C CYS A 40 34.78 12.29 5.22
N SER A 41 35.61 12.23 4.17
CA SER A 41 35.26 12.93 2.93
C SER A 41 34.02 12.29 2.31
N PRO A 42 32.98 13.07 1.95
CA PRO A 42 31.80 12.53 1.28
C PRO A 42 32.24 11.79 0.02
N CYS A 43 31.77 10.54 -0.14
CA CYS A 43 32.08 9.74 -1.32
C CYS A 43 31.40 10.39 -2.52
N GLN A 44 32.20 11.09 -3.34
CA GLN A 44 31.74 11.79 -4.53
C GLN A 44 31.92 10.89 -5.75
N VAL A 45 30.83 10.53 -6.42
CA VAL A 45 30.87 9.87 -7.73
C VAL A 45 30.45 10.88 -8.78
N VAL A 46 31.41 11.29 -9.61
CA VAL A 46 31.18 12.21 -10.72
C VAL A 46 30.91 11.40 -11.98
N VAL A 47 29.73 11.58 -12.58
CA VAL A 47 29.39 10.96 -13.87
C VAL A 47 29.11 12.07 -14.89
N ALA A 48 30.12 12.36 -15.71
CA ALA A 48 29.95 13.18 -16.90
C ALA A 48 29.33 12.34 -18.02
N VAL A 49 28.18 12.75 -18.53
CA VAL A 49 27.53 12.11 -19.67
C VAL A 49 27.96 12.84 -20.94
N ASP A 50 29.18 12.57 -21.40
CA ASP A 50 29.73 13.14 -22.64
C ASP A 50 29.09 12.54 -23.92
N GLN A 51 28.17 11.59 -23.78
CA GLN A 51 27.51 10.93 -24.90
C GLN A 51 26.26 11.70 -25.32
N HIS A 52 26.20 12.06 -26.61
CA HIS A 52 24.97 12.54 -27.23
C HIS A 52 23.85 11.51 -27.05
N LEU A 53 22.75 11.91 -26.41
CA LEU A 53 21.55 11.09 -26.19
C LEU A 53 20.69 11.06 -27.46
N ASP A 54 21.28 10.91 -28.65
CA ASP A 54 20.58 11.12 -29.94
C ASP A 54 19.60 9.99 -30.29
N SER A 55 19.56 8.91 -29.51
CA SER A 55 18.68 7.77 -29.76
C SER A 55 18.07 7.21 -28.48
N SER A 56 16.87 6.64 -28.59
CA SER A 56 16.22 5.94 -27.47
C SER A 56 17.08 4.79 -26.92
N ALA A 57 17.85 4.09 -27.77
CA ALA A 57 18.76 3.04 -27.32
C ALA A 57 19.95 3.59 -26.50
N ALA A 58 20.49 4.75 -26.87
CA ALA A 58 21.52 5.43 -26.08
C ALA A 58 20.96 5.91 -24.73
N LEU A 59 19.77 6.51 -24.74
CA LEU A 59 19.05 6.91 -23.52
C LEU A 59 18.88 5.75 -22.54
N LEU A 60 18.31 4.62 -22.99
CA LEU A 60 18.04 3.46 -22.14
C LEU A 60 19.32 2.82 -21.60
N ARG A 61 20.40 2.73 -22.40
CA ARG A 61 21.70 2.25 -21.91
C ARG A 61 22.27 3.16 -20.84
N THR A 62 22.18 4.47 -21.03
CA THR A 62 22.64 5.45 -20.03
C THR A 62 21.79 5.40 -18.76
N PHE A 63 20.46 5.29 -18.90
CA PHE A 63 19.54 5.12 -17.78
C PHE A 63 19.89 3.88 -16.94
N ARG A 64 20.03 2.71 -17.56
CA ARG A 64 20.41 1.47 -16.86
C ARG A 64 21.73 1.62 -16.13
N ARG A 65 22.76 2.15 -16.81
CA ARG A 65 24.08 2.38 -16.22
C ARG A 65 24.01 3.30 -15.00
N LEU A 66 23.32 4.43 -15.11
CA LEU A 66 23.18 5.38 -13.99
C LEU A 66 22.34 4.81 -12.86
N SER A 67 21.28 4.05 -13.19
CA SER A 67 20.45 3.36 -12.22
C SER A 67 21.27 2.34 -11.43
N ASP A 68 22.08 1.52 -12.09
CA ASP A 68 22.98 0.57 -11.42
C ASP A 68 24.01 1.26 -10.52
N TYR A 69 24.46 2.47 -10.87
CA TYR A 69 25.34 3.27 -10.02
C TYR A 69 24.61 3.83 -8.79
N LEU A 70 23.44 4.43 -8.99
CA LEU A 70 22.62 4.95 -7.88
C LEU A 70 22.22 3.83 -6.94
N GLU A 71 21.79 2.69 -7.47
CA GLU A 71 21.32 1.57 -6.67
C GLU A 71 22.41 1.01 -5.76
N ARG A 72 23.63 0.81 -6.29
CA ARG A 72 24.81 0.47 -5.47
C ARG A 72 25.09 1.56 -4.43
N GLY A 73 24.90 2.83 -4.82
CA GLY A 73 24.95 3.97 -3.91
C GLY A 73 23.95 3.92 -2.76
N THR A 74 22.72 3.48 -3.02
CA THR A 74 21.63 3.47 -2.05
C THR A 74 21.62 2.21 -1.17
N THR A 75 22.19 1.09 -1.63
CA THR A 75 22.15 -0.20 -0.93
C THR A 75 23.39 -0.49 -0.05
N ASP A 76 24.55 0.05 -0.39
CA ASP A 76 25.86 -0.44 0.08
C ASP A 76 26.30 0.04 1.49
N ARG A 77 25.40 0.05 2.50
CA ARG A 77 25.78 0.23 3.93
C ARG A 77 24.86 -0.52 4.89
N GLY A 78 25.44 -0.89 6.05
CA GLY A 78 24.83 -1.66 7.13
C GLY A 78 23.50 -1.14 7.70
N SER A 79 23.05 -1.84 8.75
CA SER A 79 21.69 -2.13 9.21
C SER A 79 20.69 -0.99 9.48
N ASP A 80 21.01 0.27 9.19
CA ASP A 80 20.13 1.39 9.53
C ASP A 80 19.66 2.15 8.29
N PHE A 81 18.44 1.79 7.84
CA PHE A 81 17.76 2.37 6.70
C PHE A 81 17.58 3.89 6.84
N SER A 82 17.31 4.36 8.06
CA SER A 82 17.03 5.76 8.41
C SER A 82 18.17 6.73 8.07
N ASN A 83 19.40 6.22 8.09
CA ASN A 83 20.61 7.03 7.99
C ASN A 83 21.20 7.08 6.57
N ARG A 84 20.49 6.50 5.59
CA ARG A 84 20.92 6.39 4.18
C ARG A 84 20.46 7.60 3.36
N LYS A 85 21.09 8.75 3.59
CA LYS A 85 20.83 9.94 2.76
C LYS A 85 21.62 9.87 1.44
N THR A 86 20.92 9.91 0.32
CA THR A 86 21.51 10.01 -1.03
C THR A 86 21.05 11.29 -1.70
N ILE A 87 22.00 12.16 -2.05
CA ILE A 87 21.78 13.39 -2.80
C ILE A 87 22.32 13.21 -4.22
N VAL A 88 21.55 13.62 -5.23
CA VAL A 88 22.04 13.72 -6.61
C VAL A 88 22.03 15.19 -7.03
N LEU A 89 23.21 15.73 -7.28
CA LEU A 89 23.38 17.01 -7.94
C LEU A 89 23.30 16.84 -9.45
N VAL A 90 22.45 17.63 -10.07
CA VAL A 90 22.30 17.71 -11.53
C VAL A 90 22.67 19.13 -11.97
N ASP A 91 23.38 19.27 -13.08
CA ASP A 91 23.86 20.58 -13.56
C ASP A 91 22.74 21.56 -13.94
N GLN A 92 22.06 21.33 -15.05
CA GLN A 92 21.03 22.21 -15.58
C GLN A 92 19.82 21.39 -16.05
N ILE A 93 18.64 21.83 -15.62
CA ILE A 93 17.35 21.25 -15.99
C ILE A 93 16.38 22.33 -16.44
N ASP A 94 15.73 22.07 -17.57
CA ASP A 94 14.49 22.72 -17.95
C ASP A 94 13.30 21.90 -17.43
N PHE A 95 12.64 22.40 -16.39
CA PHE A 95 11.49 21.73 -15.79
C PHE A 95 10.31 21.57 -16.74
N SER A 96 10.24 22.40 -17.80
CA SER A 96 9.21 22.27 -18.82
C SER A 96 9.49 21.12 -19.81
N GLN A 97 10.70 20.55 -19.81
CA GLN A 97 11.05 19.39 -20.63
C GLN A 97 11.26 18.11 -19.82
N LEU A 98 11.01 18.15 -18.50
CA LEU A 98 11.19 17.05 -17.57
C LEU A 98 10.08 15.98 -17.72
N ASN A 99 10.02 15.36 -18.90
CA ASN A 99 9.04 14.37 -19.29
C ASN A 99 9.73 13.01 -19.56
N PRO A 100 9.36 11.92 -18.87
CA PRO A 100 10.03 10.62 -19.01
C PRO A 100 9.70 9.90 -20.34
N ILE A 101 8.72 10.37 -21.11
CA ILE A 101 8.22 9.72 -22.32
C ILE A 101 8.68 10.45 -23.59
N GLU A 102 8.82 11.78 -23.55
CA GLU A 102 9.20 12.59 -24.72
C GLU A 102 10.68 12.45 -25.05
N GLY A 103 11.04 12.20 -26.32
CA GLY A 103 12.37 12.42 -26.92
C GLY A 103 13.60 11.79 -26.23
N PRO A 104 14.67 11.38 -26.91
CA PRO A 104 15.88 11.01 -26.20
C PRO A 104 16.67 12.30 -25.89
N ASN A 105 16.55 12.82 -24.67
CA ASN A 105 17.30 13.99 -24.21
C ASN A 105 17.69 13.87 -22.72
N TRP A 106 18.41 14.86 -22.23
CA TRP A 106 18.92 14.88 -20.86
C TRP A 106 17.79 14.97 -19.83
N GLU A 107 16.82 15.84 -20.06
CA GLU A 107 15.67 16.04 -19.18
C GLU A 107 14.82 14.76 -19.09
N THR A 108 14.65 14.02 -20.18
CA THR A 108 14.01 12.70 -20.18
C THR A 108 14.79 11.70 -19.33
N LEU A 109 16.12 11.64 -19.47
CA LEU A 109 16.97 10.76 -18.67
C LEU A 109 16.80 11.05 -17.17
N ILE A 110 16.87 12.33 -16.79
CA ILE A 110 16.74 12.76 -15.40
C ILE A 110 15.31 12.53 -14.90
N ALA A 111 14.27 12.78 -15.70
CA ALA A 111 12.89 12.45 -15.38
C ALA A 111 12.70 10.95 -15.10
N MET A 112 13.30 10.08 -15.92
CA MET A 112 13.27 8.63 -15.69
C MET A 112 13.93 8.24 -14.37
N LEU A 113 15.09 8.85 -14.04
CA LEU A 113 15.80 8.56 -12.79
C LEU A 113 15.05 9.10 -11.56
N ILE A 114 14.44 10.29 -11.64
CA ILE A 114 13.61 10.85 -10.57
C ILE A 114 12.46 9.90 -10.20
N LEU A 115 11.80 9.31 -11.19
CA LEU A 115 10.72 8.34 -10.96
C LEU A 115 11.25 6.98 -10.49
N ALA A 116 12.44 6.57 -10.93
CA ALA A 116 13.03 5.29 -10.56
C ALA A 116 13.64 5.28 -9.14
N PHE A 117 13.95 6.45 -8.54
CA PHE A 117 14.62 6.57 -7.23
C PHE A 117 13.88 7.54 -6.31
N PRO A 118 12.74 7.11 -5.72
CA PRO A 118 11.95 7.97 -4.85
C PRO A 118 12.66 8.39 -3.56
N GLU A 119 13.58 7.59 -3.06
CA GLU A 119 14.36 7.87 -1.84
C GLU A 119 15.56 8.83 -2.05
N VAL A 120 15.78 9.32 -3.27
CA VAL A 120 16.90 10.22 -3.58
C VAL A 120 16.48 11.68 -3.50
N GLN A 121 17.28 12.51 -2.83
CA GLN A 121 17.12 13.96 -2.85
C GLN A 121 17.78 14.53 -4.11
N TRP A 122 16.97 15.08 -5.02
CA TRP A 122 17.42 15.69 -6.26
C TRP A 122 17.67 17.18 -6.07
N VAL A 123 18.84 17.66 -6.49
CA VAL A 123 19.23 19.07 -6.40
C VAL A 123 19.81 19.51 -7.75
N PHE A 124 19.37 20.67 -8.24
CA PHE A 124 19.69 21.20 -9.55
C PHE A 124 20.52 22.48 -9.40
N GLY A 125 21.64 22.57 -10.12
CA GLY A 125 22.51 23.74 -10.14
C GLY A 125 21.82 24.94 -10.79
N LEU A 126 21.24 24.73 -11.98
CA LEU A 126 20.49 25.72 -12.74
C LEU A 126 19.12 25.18 -13.13
N CYS A 127 18.08 25.90 -12.73
CA CYS A 127 16.68 25.58 -13.05
C CYS A 127 16.14 26.59 -14.05
N SER A 128 15.58 26.14 -15.17
CA SER A 128 14.81 26.98 -16.09
C SER A 128 13.35 26.50 -16.19
N PHE A 129 12.45 27.46 -16.41
CA PHE A 129 11.02 27.23 -16.63
C PHE A 129 10.54 28.01 -17.84
N SER A 130 9.59 27.43 -18.58
CA SER A 130 8.81 28.17 -19.57
C SER A 130 7.94 29.24 -18.88
N ALA A 131 7.81 30.41 -19.49
CA ALA A 131 7.03 31.53 -18.95
C ALA A 131 5.56 31.11 -18.73
N GLY A 132 5.09 31.08 -17.48
CA GLY A 132 3.68 30.80 -17.15
C GLY A 132 3.39 30.11 -15.81
N ASN A 133 4.35 29.42 -15.19
CA ASN A 133 4.10 28.53 -14.03
C ASN A 133 4.47 29.11 -12.65
N GLY A 134 4.26 30.42 -12.45
CA GLY A 134 4.89 31.25 -11.41
C GLY A 134 5.07 30.63 -10.01
N LYS A 135 3.99 30.19 -9.34
CA LYS A 135 4.08 29.75 -7.93
C LYS A 135 4.73 28.36 -7.77
N GLN A 136 4.20 27.34 -8.47
CA GLN A 136 4.70 25.97 -8.37
C GLN A 136 6.16 25.84 -8.83
N SER A 137 6.56 26.64 -9.82
CA SER A 137 7.95 26.73 -10.25
C SER A 137 8.88 27.27 -9.16
N GLN A 138 8.45 28.31 -8.43
CA GLN A 138 9.24 28.88 -7.34
C GLN A 138 9.40 27.89 -6.18
N ASP A 139 8.34 27.15 -5.83
CA ASP A 139 8.39 26.13 -4.77
C ASP A 139 9.41 25.02 -5.13
N LEU A 140 9.37 24.52 -6.37
CA LEU A 140 10.33 23.53 -6.85
C LEU A 140 11.77 24.06 -6.87
N ILE A 141 11.98 25.32 -7.26
CA ILE A 141 13.31 25.95 -7.20
C ILE A 141 13.80 26.07 -5.76
N ALA A 142 12.93 26.45 -4.82
CA ALA A 142 13.30 26.58 -3.42
C ALA A 142 13.69 25.22 -2.82
N SER A 143 12.94 24.16 -3.15
CA SER A 143 13.16 22.82 -2.60
C SER A 143 14.22 21.98 -3.31
N HIS A 144 14.55 22.29 -4.57
CA HIS A 144 15.48 21.52 -5.39
C HIS A 144 16.59 22.35 -6.04
N GLY A 145 16.62 23.67 -5.91
CA GLY A 145 17.75 24.46 -6.38
C GLY A 145 18.97 24.27 -5.49
N ILE A 146 20.14 24.75 -5.91
CA ILE A 146 21.39 24.58 -5.15
C ILE A 146 21.32 25.06 -3.69
N GLN A 147 20.43 26.02 -3.39
CA GLN A 147 20.20 26.52 -2.03
C GLN A 147 19.59 25.46 -1.10
N SER A 148 18.90 24.44 -1.64
CA SER A 148 18.33 23.35 -0.85
C SER A 148 19.39 22.42 -0.25
N LEU A 149 20.68 22.57 -0.61
CA LEU A 149 21.78 21.92 0.11
C LEU A 149 21.95 22.46 1.53
N PHE A 150 21.45 23.66 1.79
CA PHE A 150 21.54 24.36 3.07
C PHE A 150 20.20 24.42 3.81
N SER A 151 19.13 23.89 3.21
CA SER A 151 17.82 23.81 3.86
C SER A 151 17.78 22.66 4.86
N THR A 152 16.77 22.70 5.74
CA THR A 152 16.48 21.59 6.65
C THR A 152 16.36 20.27 5.90
N GLU A 153 16.93 19.22 6.48
CA GLU A 153 16.88 17.89 5.91
C GLU A 153 15.46 17.32 5.97
N TYR A 154 15.04 16.63 4.90
CA TYR A 154 13.74 15.98 4.82
C TYR A 154 13.86 14.63 4.11
N GLU A 155 12.85 13.77 4.32
CA GLU A 155 12.75 12.46 3.67
C GLU A 155 12.07 12.58 2.28
N PRO A 156 12.78 12.38 1.15
CA PRO A 156 12.19 12.48 -0.19
C PRO A 156 11.24 11.34 -0.55
N LEU A 157 11.23 10.24 0.22
CA LEU A 157 10.52 9.01 -0.10
C LEU A 157 9.05 9.23 -0.48
N PHE A 158 8.29 10.12 0.18
CA PHE A 158 6.86 10.35 -0.10
C PHE A 158 6.56 11.62 -0.91
N ASP A 159 7.52 12.06 -1.73
CA ASP A 159 7.43 13.23 -2.61
C ASP A 159 6.94 14.52 -1.91
N PRO A 160 7.45 14.88 -0.71
CA PRO A 160 6.95 16.03 0.05
C PRO A 160 6.93 17.34 -0.75
N THR A 161 7.95 17.54 -1.60
CA THR A 161 8.15 18.74 -2.42
C THR A 161 7.34 18.73 -3.71
N GLY A 162 6.88 17.56 -4.18
CA GLY A 162 6.09 17.42 -5.41
C GLY A 162 6.90 17.33 -6.69
N LEU A 163 8.22 17.06 -6.63
CA LEU A 163 9.04 16.88 -7.83
C LEU A 163 8.57 15.69 -8.66
N ARG A 164 8.29 14.54 -8.05
CA ARG A 164 7.83 13.37 -8.80
C ARG A 164 6.42 13.63 -9.36
N ASN A 165 5.55 14.26 -8.58
CA ASN A 165 4.23 14.68 -9.03
C ASN A 165 4.30 15.66 -10.22
N TRP A 166 5.31 16.54 -10.26
CA TRP A 166 5.59 17.40 -11.42
C TRP A 166 5.97 16.58 -12.66
N VAL A 167 6.92 15.65 -12.53
CA VAL A 167 7.34 14.77 -13.64
C VAL A 167 6.16 13.97 -14.19
N ARG A 168 5.30 13.44 -13.30
CA ARG A 168 4.05 12.76 -13.68
C ARG A 168 3.10 13.69 -14.44
N THR A 169 3.00 14.96 -14.03
CA THR A 169 2.19 15.97 -14.73
C THR A 169 2.70 16.22 -16.14
N GLN A 170 4.02 16.28 -16.34
CA GLN A 170 4.60 16.38 -17.68
C GLN A 170 4.29 15.14 -18.52
N ALA A 171 4.42 13.93 -17.96
CA ALA A 171 4.08 12.67 -18.65
C ALA A 171 2.62 12.59 -19.13
N ASN A 172 1.71 13.31 -18.45
CA ASN A 172 0.29 13.37 -18.79
C ASN A 172 -0.08 14.53 -19.71
N SER A 173 0.80 15.52 -19.89
CA SER A 173 0.48 16.71 -20.67
C SER A 173 0.29 16.38 -22.16
N GLU A 174 -0.88 16.75 -22.70
CA GLU A 174 -1.17 16.67 -24.13
C GLU A 174 -0.45 17.81 -24.84
N ARG A 175 0.76 17.55 -25.36
CA ARG A 175 1.36 18.47 -26.34
C ARG A 175 0.70 18.27 -27.69
N PRO A 176 0.48 19.33 -28.49
CA PRO A 176 -0.07 19.21 -29.83
C PRO A 176 0.80 18.28 -30.66
N ILE A 177 0.28 17.07 -30.92
CA ILE A 177 0.93 16.05 -31.73
C ILE A 177 0.94 16.57 -33.17
N THR A 178 2.12 16.90 -33.70
CA THR A 178 2.29 17.10 -35.15
C THR A 178 2.01 15.77 -35.86
N GLU A 179 1.30 15.79 -36.99
CA GLU A 179 0.78 14.59 -37.67
C GLU A 179 1.82 13.48 -37.96
N THR A 180 3.11 13.83 -37.99
CA THR A 180 4.23 12.93 -38.20
C THR A 180 4.62 12.08 -36.98
N ASP A 181 4.16 12.43 -35.77
CA ASP A 181 4.60 11.82 -34.49
C ASP A 181 3.58 10.87 -33.83
N ARG A 182 2.44 10.61 -34.49
CA ARG A 182 1.30 9.86 -33.92
C ARG A 182 1.60 8.43 -33.44
N ARG A 183 2.72 7.82 -33.85
CA ARG A 183 3.01 6.40 -33.53
C ARG A 183 3.74 6.16 -32.20
N ASP A 184 4.40 7.16 -31.60
CA ASP A 184 5.24 6.96 -30.41
C ASP A 184 4.93 7.87 -29.20
N LYS A 185 4.03 8.86 -29.34
CA LYS A 185 3.75 9.86 -28.29
C LYS A 185 2.31 9.74 -27.78
N SER A 186 1.96 8.62 -27.15
CA SER A 186 0.73 8.57 -26.36
C SER A 186 0.98 9.25 -25.01
N PRO A 187 0.20 10.26 -24.61
CA PRO A 187 0.18 10.70 -23.22
C PRO A 187 -0.15 9.49 -22.32
N ALA A 188 0.26 9.55 -21.05
CA ALA A 188 0.01 8.50 -20.07
C ALA A 188 -1.09 8.90 -19.06
N PRO A 189 -2.29 9.33 -19.50
CA PRO A 189 -3.28 10.02 -18.65
C PRO A 189 -3.80 9.20 -17.46
N TYR A 190 -3.47 7.91 -17.41
CA TYR A 190 -3.78 6.99 -16.32
C TYR A 190 -2.87 7.14 -15.11
N ILE A 191 -1.73 7.83 -15.22
CA ILE A 191 -0.83 8.06 -14.08
C ILE A 191 -1.53 9.01 -13.11
N PRO A 192 -1.70 8.63 -11.81
CA PRO A 192 -2.39 9.46 -10.83
C PRO A 192 -1.52 10.61 -10.31
N PHE A 193 -2.20 11.66 -9.84
CA PHE A 193 -1.60 12.86 -9.25
C PHE A 193 -1.95 13.01 -7.78
N ARG A 194 -1.01 13.54 -6.99
CA ARG A 194 -1.18 13.85 -5.58
C ARG A 194 -1.10 15.36 -5.37
N LYS A 195 -2.25 16.04 -5.39
CA LYS A 195 -2.31 17.51 -5.20
C LYS A 195 -2.10 17.89 -3.73
N CYS A 196 -2.80 17.19 -2.85
CA CYS A 196 -2.80 17.43 -1.42
C CYS A 196 -1.46 17.07 -0.76
N VAL A 197 -1.13 17.77 0.33
CA VAL A 197 0.08 17.52 1.13
C VAL A 197 -0.33 17.12 2.54
N ALA A 198 0.38 16.14 3.09
CA ALA A 198 0.25 15.65 4.43
C ALA A 198 1.56 15.77 5.21
N ALA A 199 1.49 15.66 6.52
CA ALA A 199 2.64 15.44 7.38
C ALA A 199 2.33 14.37 8.42
N ALA A 200 3.30 13.49 8.69
CA ALA A 200 3.28 12.58 9.80
C ALA A 200 4.36 13.00 10.81
N ILE A 201 3.93 13.33 12.02
CA ILE A 201 4.73 13.95 13.06
C ILE A 201 4.78 13.00 14.25
N ASP A 202 5.93 12.38 14.47
CA ASP A 202 6.16 11.45 15.57
C ASP A 202 7.68 11.41 15.83
N ASP A 203 8.11 11.42 17.10
CA ASP A 203 9.52 11.25 17.45
C ASP A 203 9.99 9.80 17.29
N GLU A 204 9.06 8.84 17.21
CA GLU A 204 9.33 7.46 16.81
C GLU A 204 9.27 7.33 15.28
N GLN A 205 10.43 7.05 14.67
CA GLN A 205 10.56 6.99 13.22
C GLN A 205 9.60 6.01 12.54
N SER A 206 9.41 4.83 13.12
CA SER A 206 8.53 3.80 12.56
C SER A 206 7.09 4.28 12.43
N TYR A 207 6.58 5.03 13.42
CA TYR A 207 5.26 5.66 13.38
C TYR A 207 5.20 6.76 12.32
N ALA A 208 6.19 7.65 12.28
CA ALA A 208 6.24 8.71 11.28
C ALA A 208 6.24 8.14 9.84
N TYR A 209 7.02 7.09 9.57
CA TYR A 209 7.06 6.41 8.27
C TYR A 209 5.75 5.70 7.94
N PHE A 210 5.18 4.94 8.88
CA PHE A 210 3.94 4.20 8.67
C PHE A 210 2.74 5.13 8.41
N HIS A 211 2.62 6.22 9.18
CA HIS A 211 1.57 7.22 8.99
C HIS A 211 1.78 8.03 7.69
N ALA A 212 3.01 8.40 7.35
CA ALA A 212 3.31 9.09 6.09
C ALA A 212 2.97 8.22 4.88
N TYR A 213 3.32 6.93 4.93
CA TYR A 213 2.95 5.97 3.90
C TYR A 213 1.43 5.80 3.81
N THR A 214 0.73 5.74 4.95
CA THR A 214 -0.73 5.68 4.97
C THR A 214 -1.34 6.88 4.24
N ALA A 215 -0.90 8.11 4.53
CA ALA A 215 -1.33 9.29 3.78
C ALA A 215 -0.97 9.18 2.28
N TYR A 216 0.24 8.72 1.96
CA TYR A 216 0.70 8.53 0.58
C TYR A 216 -0.15 7.55 -0.22
N ARG A 217 -0.53 6.45 0.43
CA ARG A 217 -1.36 5.37 -0.10
C ARG A 217 -2.77 5.84 -0.47
N PHE A 218 -3.27 6.86 0.21
CA PHE A 218 -4.58 7.47 -0.06
C PHE A 218 -4.49 8.79 -0.84
N GLY A 219 -3.34 9.08 -1.48
CA GLY A 219 -3.23 10.12 -2.50
C GLY A 219 -2.64 11.46 -2.04
N PHE A 220 -2.07 11.53 -0.83
CA PHE A 220 -1.36 12.71 -0.36
C PHE A 220 0.14 12.60 -0.70
N ARG A 221 0.80 13.71 -0.98
CA ARG A 221 2.27 13.79 -0.77
C ARG A 221 2.52 13.91 0.72
N SER A 222 3.59 13.36 1.28
CA SER A 222 3.76 13.39 2.73
C SER A 222 5.15 13.81 3.18
N HIS A 223 5.20 14.61 4.23
CA HIS A 223 6.40 14.83 5.02
C HIS A 223 6.49 13.80 6.15
N VAL A 224 7.70 13.29 6.40
CA VAL A 224 8.04 12.52 7.61
C VAL A 224 8.76 13.48 8.55
N VAL A 225 8.19 13.74 9.73
CA VAL A 225 8.70 14.73 10.67
C VAL A 225 9.06 14.04 11.99
N THR A 226 10.35 13.78 12.16
CA THR A 226 10.94 13.10 13.33
C THR A 226 11.89 13.97 14.14
N THR A 227 12.07 15.23 13.74
CA THR A 227 13.00 16.18 14.35
C THR A 227 12.33 17.51 14.61
N ASP A 228 12.75 18.19 15.69
CA ASP A 228 12.26 19.52 16.06
C ASP A 228 12.64 20.52 14.98
N VAL A 229 13.87 20.48 14.47
CA VAL A 229 14.32 21.41 13.41
C VAL A 229 13.45 21.32 12.15
N LEU A 230 13.05 20.11 11.74
CA LEU A 230 12.14 19.94 10.61
C LEU A 230 10.73 20.41 10.94
N PHE A 231 10.21 20.05 12.12
CA PHE A 231 8.93 20.52 12.62
C PHE A 231 8.84 22.06 12.65
N GLU A 232 9.85 22.72 13.21
CA GLU A 232 9.93 24.18 13.25
C GLU A 232 9.99 24.77 11.84
N SER A 233 10.80 24.21 10.95
CA SER A 233 10.94 24.71 9.57
C SER A 233 9.65 24.61 8.75
N LEU A 234 8.84 23.57 9.01
CA LEU A 234 7.61 23.32 8.28
C LEU A 234 6.42 24.07 8.87
N PHE A 235 6.35 24.27 10.18
CA PHE A 235 5.13 24.73 10.83
C PHE A 235 5.20 26.07 11.55
N SER A 236 6.41 26.64 11.73
CA SER A 236 6.55 27.95 12.36
C SER A 236 6.03 29.08 11.46
N ALA A 237 5.66 30.21 12.09
CA ALA A 237 5.20 31.41 11.39
C ALA A 237 6.33 32.21 10.71
N ASN A 238 7.60 31.92 11.01
CA ASN A 238 8.74 32.79 10.69
C ASN A 238 9.38 32.52 9.30
N ASP A 239 10.02 33.57 8.76
CA ASP A 239 11.03 33.64 7.69
C ASP A 239 10.72 33.17 6.26
N VAL A 240 9.68 32.39 6.00
CA VAL A 240 9.32 32.01 4.61
C VAL A 240 8.18 32.90 4.08
N PRO A 241 8.28 33.53 2.90
CA PRO A 241 7.16 34.26 2.29
C PRO A 241 5.89 33.40 2.22
N ALA A 242 4.72 33.97 2.56
CA ALA A 242 3.46 33.24 2.65
C ALA A 242 3.10 32.45 1.37
N ASN A 243 3.56 32.92 0.20
CA ASN A 243 3.36 32.28 -1.09
C ASN A 243 4.24 31.04 -1.33
N LEU A 244 5.26 30.77 -0.53
CA LEU A 244 6.17 29.62 -0.67
C LEU A 244 5.97 28.55 0.41
N ARG A 245 4.90 28.69 1.22
CA ARG A 245 4.62 27.81 2.34
C ARG A 245 3.75 26.63 1.89
N PRO A 246 4.14 25.36 2.15
CA PRO A 246 3.26 24.22 1.86
C PRO A 246 1.96 24.27 2.68
N GLN A 247 0.81 24.27 2.02
CA GLN A 247 -0.46 24.12 2.71
C GLN A 247 -0.66 22.63 3.04
N PHE A 248 -0.81 22.30 4.32
CA PHE A 248 -1.06 20.93 4.75
C PHE A 248 -2.57 20.67 4.77
N ASN A 249 -3.01 19.62 4.10
CA ASN A 249 -4.39 19.16 4.11
C ASN A 249 -4.63 18.11 5.21
N LEU A 250 -3.60 17.35 5.56
CA LEU A 250 -3.67 16.29 6.55
C LEU A 250 -2.43 16.31 7.45
N VAL A 251 -2.62 16.21 8.76
CA VAL A 251 -1.54 16.00 9.72
C VAL A 251 -1.91 14.82 10.60
N PHE A 252 -1.07 13.78 10.59
CA PHE A 252 -1.02 12.77 11.64
C PHE A 252 -0.01 13.22 12.68
N ASP A 253 -0.43 13.41 13.92
CA ASP A 253 0.37 14.04 14.97
C ASP A 253 0.38 13.17 16.24
N ASP A 254 1.55 12.85 16.78
CA ASP A 254 1.62 12.32 18.14
C ASP A 254 1.34 13.42 19.16
N LEU A 255 0.53 13.09 20.16
CA LEU A 255 0.16 14.05 21.18
C LEU A 255 1.35 14.38 22.10
N PHE A 256 2.30 13.45 22.27
CA PHE A 256 3.37 13.54 23.25
C PHE A 256 4.77 13.70 22.64
N LEU A 257 4.87 14.47 21.55
CA LEU A 257 6.15 14.76 20.89
C LEU A 257 7.27 15.18 21.84
N ASN A 258 8.38 14.46 21.74
CA ASN A 258 9.63 14.76 22.41
C ASN A 258 10.84 14.50 21.51
N PHE A 259 10.94 15.29 20.44
CA PHE A 259 12.03 15.15 19.46
C PHE A 259 13.42 15.14 20.10
N PRO A 260 14.33 14.27 19.61
CA PRO A 260 15.65 14.08 20.22
C PRO A 260 16.59 15.29 20.07
N ASP A 261 16.38 16.12 19.04
CA ASP A 261 17.15 17.33 18.73
C ASP A 261 16.57 18.60 19.37
N ARG A 262 15.47 18.48 20.13
CA ARG A 262 14.84 19.62 20.80
C ARG A 262 15.67 20.10 21.98
N GLU A 263 16.07 21.36 21.97
CA GLU A 263 16.66 21.99 23.15
C GLU A 263 15.62 22.03 24.27
N PHE A 264 16.00 21.54 25.45
CA PHE A 264 15.10 21.38 26.59
C PHE A 264 14.63 22.75 27.10
N SER A 265 13.50 23.24 26.56
CA SER A 265 12.87 24.45 27.08
C SER A 265 11.91 24.07 28.21
N PRO A 266 12.17 24.47 29.46
CA PRO A 266 11.39 24.04 30.63
C PRO A 266 9.97 24.61 30.70
N GLN A 267 9.56 25.46 29.74
CA GLN A 267 8.41 26.34 29.96
C GLN A 267 7.08 25.78 29.44
N VAL A 268 7.01 25.06 28.30
CA VAL A 268 5.78 24.37 27.85
C VAL A 268 6.11 23.17 26.97
N GLY A 269 5.63 21.97 27.35
CA GLY A 269 5.74 20.76 26.52
C GLY A 269 4.84 20.83 25.29
N LEU A 270 5.23 20.15 24.20
CA LEU A 270 4.42 20.14 22.97
C LEU A 270 3.03 19.53 23.19
N SER A 271 2.82 18.70 24.22
CA SER A 271 1.50 18.11 24.53
C SER A 271 0.39 19.11 24.92
N HIS A 272 0.70 20.40 25.07
CA HIS A 272 -0.28 21.46 25.27
C HIS A 272 -0.71 22.04 23.91
N LEU A 273 -1.84 21.57 23.37
CA LEU A 273 -2.24 21.77 21.98
C LEU A 273 -2.53 23.22 21.63
N ARG A 274 -3.17 23.99 22.53
CA ARG A 274 -3.41 25.43 22.31
C ARG A 274 -2.10 26.20 22.13
N HIS A 275 -1.11 25.93 22.98
CA HIS A 275 0.22 26.52 22.87
C HIS A 275 0.96 26.04 21.61
N ARG A 276 0.90 24.74 21.31
CA ARG A 276 1.47 24.17 20.08
C ARG A 276 0.88 24.84 18.84
N GLY A 277 -0.45 24.94 18.74
CA GLY A 277 -1.13 25.61 17.63
C GLY A 277 -0.84 27.10 17.54
N THR A 278 -0.58 27.78 18.66
CA THR A 278 -0.17 29.19 18.63
C THR A 278 1.26 29.37 18.13
N ARG A 279 2.19 28.51 18.56
CA ARG A 279 3.61 28.55 18.15
C ARG A 279 3.80 28.06 16.71
N TYR A 280 3.03 27.06 16.32
CA TYR A 280 3.07 26.37 15.04
C TYR A 280 1.70 26.42 14.35
N PRO A 281 1.25 27.62 13.93
CA PRO A 281 -0.10 27.84 13.42
C PRO A 281 -0.45 26.94 12.24
N ARG A 282 0.54 26.55 11.44
CA ARG A 282 0.31 25.73 10.24
C ARG A 282 -0.11 24.30 10.53
N VAL A 283 0.18 23.78 11.72
CA VAL A 283 -0.40 22.50 12.17
C VAL A 283 -1.90 22.69 12.43
N ALA A 284 -2.25 23.78 13.12
CA ALA A 284 -3.64 24.12 13.44
C ALA A 284 -4.44 24.59 12.21
N GLU A 285 -3.79 25.04 11.13
CA GLU A 285 -4.44 25.42 9.87
C GLU A 285 -4.75 24.21 8.96
N ALA A 286 -4.29 23.01 9.29
CA ALA A 286 -4.52 21.84 8.45
C ALA A 286 -6.00 21.43 8.42
N ASP A 287 -6.53 21.06 7.24
CA ASP A 287 -7.95 20.70 7.07
C ASP A 287 -8.34 19.51 7.98
N HIS A 288 -7.41 18.57 8.15
CA HIS A 288 -7.54 17.38 8.98
C HIS A 288 -6.35 17.24 9.92
N TRP A 289 -6.57 17.40 11.24
CA TRP A 289 -5.54 17.22 12.27
C TRP A 289 -5.89 16.02 13.15
N ILE A 290 -5.25 14.89 12.85
CA ILE A 290 -5.54 13.58 13.45
C ILE A 290 -4.45 13.26 14.47
N PHE A 291 -4.84 13.04 15.72
CA PHE A 291 -3.92 12.69 16.78
C PHE A 291 -3.81 11.18 16.92
N VAL A 292 -2.60 10.63 16.94
CA VAL A 292 -2.36 9.20 17.18
C VAL A 292 -1.56 9.04 18.46
N THR A 293 -2.18 8.55 19.53
CA THR A 293 -1.58 8.59 20.88
C THR A 293 -1.81 7.30 21.68
N THR A 294 -0.97 7.02 22.68
CA THR A 294 -1.20 5.93 23.64
C THR A 294 -2.24 6.27 24.72
N GLY A 295 -2.71 7.53 24.76
CA GLY A 295 -3.73 7.97 25.72
C GLY A 295 -3.23 8.09 27.16
N GLN A 296 -1.93 8.18 27.38
CA GLN A 296 -1.35 8.33 28.71
C GLN A 296 -1.89 9.57 29.44
N ARG A 297 -2.57 9.36 30.57
CA ARG A 297 -3.05 10.44 31.45
C ARG A 297 -2.25 10.44 32.75
N ARG A 298 -1.60 11.56 33.05
CA ARG A 298 -0.98 11.79 34.37
C ARG A 298 -1.96 12.59 35.24
N PRO A 299 -2.15 12.25 36.53
CA PRO A 299 -3.06 13.01 37.41
C PRO A 299 -2.76 14.51 37.50
N ARG A 300 -1.49 14.91 37.33
CA ARG A 300 -1.07 16.32 37.35
C ARG A 300 -1.43 17.10 36.09
N ASP A 301 -1.89 16.42 35.04
CA ASP A 301 -2.17 17.01 33.72
C ASP A 301 -3.67 17.25 33.48
N GLU A 302 -4.55 17.09 34.47
CA GLU A 302 -6.01 17.24 34.28
C GLU A 302 -6.40 18.59 33.67
N ALA A 303 -5.80 19.69 34.15
CA ALA A 303 -6.06 21.02 33.60
C ALA A 303 -5.61 21.15 32.13
N LYS A 304 -4.46 20.55 31.77
CA LYS A 304 -3.95 20.53 30.39
C LYS A 304 -4.87 19.73 29.47
N TRP A 305 -5.40 18.61 29.95
CA TRP A 305 -6.34 17.79 29.19
C TRP A 305 -7.69 18.47 28.98
N ALA A 306 -8.19 19.18 29.98
CA ALA A 306 -9.38 20.01 29.85
C ALA A 306 -9.16 21.09 28.78
N ASP A 307 -8.05 21.86 28.86
CA ASP A 307 -7.74 22.88 27.85
C ASP A 307 -7.55 22.30 26.44
N ASN A 308 -6.85 21.16 26.31
CA ASN A 308 -6.73 20.48 25.02
C ASN A 308 -8.10 20.07 24.46
N THR A 309 -9.00 19.56 25.30
CA THR A 309 -10.34 19.15 24.88
C THR A 309 -11.17 20.36 24.42
N ASP A 310 -11.12 21.45 25.19
CA ASP A 310 -11.79 22.71 24.87
C ASP A 310 -11.26 23.28 23.56
N TYR A 311 -9.93 23.35 23.39
CA TYR A 311 -9.29 23.82 22.15
C TYR A 311 -9.68 22.98 20.93
N LEU A 312 -9.65 21.65 21.02
CA LEU A 312 -10.09 20.78 19.93
C LEU A 312 -11.59 20.93 19.63
N SER A 313 -12.40 21.23 20.64
CA SER A 313 -13.82 21.57 20.44
C SER A 313 -13.98 22.89 19.70
N GLU A 314 -13.20 23.93 20.04
CA GLU A 314 -13.21 25.23 19.36
C GLU A 314 -12.89 25.07 17.87
N LEU A 315 -11.84 24.30 17.54
CA LEU A 315 -11.47 24.00 16.17
C LEU A 315 -12.58 23.27 15.42
N ARG A 316 -13.26 22.30 16.06
CA ARG A 316 -14.43 21.60 15.47
C ARG A 316 -15.60 22.53 15.19
N HIS A 317 -15.91 23.46 16.11
CA HIS A 317 -16.94 24.48 15.88
C HIS A 317 -16.56 25.44 14.75
N GLY A 318 -15.26 25.67 14.53
CA GLY A 318 -14.71 26.39 13.38
C GLY A 318 -14.73 25.63 12.06
N GLY A 319 -15.23 24.38 12.04
CA GLY A 319 -15.33 23.55 10.84
C GLY A 319 -14.11 22.67 10.56
N GLN A 320 -13.06 22.75 11.38
CA GLN A 320 -11.87 21.92 11.23
C GLN A 320 -12.15 20.49 11.67
N HIS A 321 -11.60 19.52 10.94
CA HIS A 321 -11.66 18.13 11.34
C HIS A 321 -10.49 17.80 12.28
N ASN A 322 -10.82 17.31 13.47
CA ASN A 322 -9.85 16.65 14.34
C ASN A 322 -10.46 15.39 14.96
N GLU A 323 -9.62 14.38 15.12
CA GLU A 323 -9.98 13.08 15.69
C GLU A 323 -8.80 12.54 16.51
N THR A 324 -9.08 11.76 17.56
CA THR A 324 -8.03 11.15 18.40
C THR A 324 -8.11 9.64 18.30
N ILE A 325 -7.06 9.03 17.76
CA ILE A 325 -6.91 7.60 17.59
C ILE A 325 -5.96 7.08 18.66
N PHE A 326 -6.40 6.06 19.39
CA PHE A 326 -5.58 5.40 20.40
C PHE A 326 -4.78 4.26 19.78
N LYS A 327 -3.47 4.25 20.03
CA LYS A 327 -2.55 3.14 19.74
C LYS A 327 -2.93 1.95 20.65
N PRO A 328 -2.86 0.70 20.19
CA PRO A 328 -2.52 0.26 18.83
C PRO A 328 -3.65 0.42 17.78
N THR A 329 -3.31 0.37 16.48
CA THR A 329 -4.22 0.42 15.32
C THR A 329 -4.11 -0.85 14.49
N SER A 330 -5.16 -1.43 13.95
CA SER A 330 -5.12 -2.72 13.21
C SER A 330 -4.45 -2.68 11.81
N GLY A 331 -3.75 -1.61 11.46
CA GLY A 331 -3.05 -1.45 10.18
C GLY A 331 -3.42 -0.16 9.44
N ILE A 332 -3.03 -0.07 8.17
CA ILE A 332 -3.20 1.11 7.32
C ILE A 332 -4.69 1.44 7.15
N PHE A 333 -5.52 0.42 6.91
CA PHE A 333 -6.96 0.59 6.68
C PHE A 333 -7.73 0.97 7.95
N ASP A 334 -7.33 0.43 9.10
CA ASP A 334 -7.93 0.77 10.40
C ASP A 334 -7.60 2.21 10.80
N LEU A 335 -6.33 2.60 10.70
CA LEU A 335 -5.89 3.97 10.94
C LEU A 335 -6.69 4.96 10.08
N TRP A 336 -6.86 4.65 8.80
CA TRP A 336 -7.60 5.51 7.88
C TRP A 336 -9.10 5.58 8.20
N GLU A 337 -9.73 4.47 8.56
CA GLU A 337 -11.15 4.46 8.94
C GLU A 337 -11.41 5.17 10.27
N ARG A 338 -10.62 4.87 11.31
CA ARG A 338 -10.75 5.48 12.64
C ARG A 338 -10.45 6.97 12.65
N SER A 339 -9.67 7.46 11.68
CA SER A 339 -9.47 8.89 11.47
C SER A 339 -10.72 9.61 10.96
N GLY A 340 -11.75 8.90 10.50
CA GLY A 340 -12.94 9.47 9.88
C GLY A 340 -12.73 9.95 8.44
N LEU A 341 -11.50 9.92 7.91
CA LEU A 341 -11.15 10.40 6.57
C LEU A 341 -11.88 9.63 5.46
N LEU A 342 -12.14 8.34 5.66
CA LEU A 342 -12.93 7.53 4.73
C LEU A 342 -14.29 8.16 4.40
N SER A 343 -14.94 8.76 5.40
CA SER A 343 -16.26 9.39 5.26
C SER A 343 -16.22 10.87 4.88
N ARG A 344 -15.09 11.55 5.12
CA ARG A 344 -14.99 13.01 4.96
C ARG A 344 -14.34 13.46 3.67
N LEU A 345 -13.36 12.71 3.16
CA LEU A 345 -12.71 13.07 1.91
C LEU A 345 -13.67 12.86 0.73
N PRO A 346 -13.66 13.76 -0.27
CA PRO A 346 -14.65 13.80 -1.33
C PRO A 346 -14.77 12.45 -2.05
N GLY A 347 -16.01 11.95 -2.05
CA GLY A 347 -16.45 10.65 -2.55
C GLY A 347 -17.64 10.08 -1.76
N ALA A 348 -17.93 10.64 -0.57
CA ALA A 348 -19.05 10.23 0.27
C ALA A 348 -20.40 10.91 -0.03
N LEU A 349 -20.44 12.09 -0.67
CA LEU A 349 -21.62 12.95 -0.52
C LEU A 349 -21.90 13.95 -1.65
N ASP A 350 -21.57 13.63 -2.90
CA ASP A 350 -22.10 14.41 -4.03
C ASP A 350 -22.99 13.53 -4.94
N GLN A 351 -24.25 13.40 -4.54
CA GLN A 351 -25.30 12.75 -5.34
C GLN A 351 -25.79 13.64 -6.49
N ASP A 352 -25.44 14.93 -6.52
CA ASP A 352 -25.99 15.89 -7.49
C ASP A 352 -25.09 16.18 -8.70
N LEU A 353 -23.85 15.66 -8.74
CA LEU A 353 -22.99 15.76 -9.92
C LEU A 353 -23.38 14.72 -10.99
N ARG A 354 -24.17 15.20 -11.97
CA ARG A 354 -24.62 14.49 -13.16
C ARG A 354 -23.45 14.13 -14.09
N LEU A 355 -23.22 12.82 -14.24
CA LEU A 355 -23.01 12.06 -15.49
C LEU A 355 -21.83 12.33 -16.45
N THR A 356 -20.86 13.21 -16.21
CA THR A 356 -19.72 13.34 -17.17
C THR A 356 -18.30 13.41 -16.62
N GLU A 357 -18.06 13.38 -15.30
CA GLU A 357 -16.70 13.52 -14.75
C GLU A 357 -16.37 12.42 -13.74
N LYS A 358 -15.17 11.83 -13.87
CA LYS A 358 -14.63 10.72 -13.07
C LYS A 358 -14.92 10.92 -11.59
N LYS A 359 -15.65 10.01 -10.94
CA LYS A 359 -16.02 10.19 -9.53
C LYS A 359 -14.81 9.87 -8.65
N PRO A 360 -14.39 10.77 -7.75
CA PRO A 360 -13.33 10.45 -6.81
C PRO A 360 -13.80 9.32 -5.88
N ARG A 361 -12.91 8.36 -5.64
CA ARG A 361 -13.18 7.26 -4.72
C ARG A 361 -13.26 7.81 -3.30
N CYS A 362 -14.33 7.44 -2.59
CA CYS A 362 -14.53 7.80 -1.19
C CYS A 362 -13.28 7.52 -0.35
N GLY A 363 -12.86 8.50 0.46
CA GLY A 363 -11.70 8.37 1.34
C GLY A 363 -10.35 8.64 0.70
N TYR A 364 -10.27 9.07 -0.56
CA TYR A 364 -8.99 9.45 -1.20
C TYR A 364 -8.82 10.97 -1.27
N ALA A 365 -7.57 11.43 -1.33
CA ALA A 365 -7.23 12.83 -1.48
C ALA A 365 -7.84 13.44 -2.75
N GLU A 366 -8.12 14.73 -2.70
CA GLU A 366 -8.68 15.45 -3.84
C GLU A 366 -7.77 15.37 -5.07
N GLY A 367 -8.34 14.98 -6.21
CA GLY A 367 -7.63 14.86 -7.48
C GLY A 367 -6.77 13.60 -7.63
N PHE A 368 -6.73 12.73 -6.62
CA PHE A 368 -6.11 11.41 -6.72
C PHE A 368 -7.15 10.37 -7.11
N PHE A 369 -6.99 9.77 -8.29
CA PHE A 369 -7.92 8.77 -8.83
C PHE A 369 -7.22 7.43 -8.97
N TRP A 370 -7.56 6.48 -8.11
CA TRP A 370 -6.99 5.13 -8.12
C TRP A 370 -7.99 4.05 -7.67
N PRO A 371 -8.04 2.89 -8.35
CA PRO A 371 -7.41 2.62 -9.64
C PRO A 371 -7.99 3.53 -10.75
N PRO A 372 -7.26 3.75 -11.86
CA PRO A 372 -7.75 4.58 -12.95
C PRO A 372 -9.08 4.03 -13.50
N GLU A 373 -10.15 4.82 -13.39
CA GLU A 373 -11.46 4.49 -13.97
C GLU A 373 -11.44 4.63 -15.49
N ASP A 374 -12.19 3.73 -16.16
CA ASP A 374 -12.54 3.68 -17.58
C ASP A 374 -11.77 4.66 -18.48
N PHE A 375 -10.48 4.37 -18.71
CA PHE A 375 -9.89 4.75 -19.98
C PHE A 375 -10.64 3.93 -21.02
N GLN A 376 -11.63 4.57 -21.68
CA GLN A 376 -12.22 4.04 -22.90
C GLN A 376 -11.03 3.52 -23.73
N LEU A 377 -10.97 2.20 -23.91
CA LEU A 377 -10.13 1.64 -24.94
C LEU A 377 -10.47 2.46 -26.18
N PRO A 378 -9.52 3.20 -26.78
CA PRO A 378 -9.81 3.96 -27.97
C PRO A 378 -10.60 3.06 -28.92
N ASP A 379 -11.68 3.57 -29.52
CA ASP A 379 -12.42 2.84 -30.56
C ASP A 379 -11.52 2.49 -31.76
N ASP A 380 -10.30 3.04 -31.77
CA ASP A 380 -9.21 2.65 -32.65
C ASP A 380 -8.89 1.16 -32.46
N PRO A 381 -8.94 0.32 -33.50
CA PRO A 381 -8.74 -1.13 -33.39
C PRO A 381 -7.31 -1.55 -32.99
N ASP A 382 -6.37 -0.62 -32.86
CA ASP A 382 -4.96 -0.89 -32.60
C ASP A 382 -4.30 0.05 -31.55
N PRO A 383 -4.95 0.37 -30.41
CA PRO A 383 -4.30 1.15 -29.38
C PRO A 383 -3.30 0.22 -28.68
N GLY A 384 -2.01 0.43 -28.91
CA GLY A 384 -0.94 -0.42 -28.39
C GLY A 384 -1.22 -0.91 -26.97
N HIS A 385 -1.29 -2.23 -26.78
CA HIS A 385 -1.74 -2.86 -25.53
C HIS A 385 -0.79 -2.70 -24.33
N SER A 386 0.29 -1.93 -24.49
CA SER A 386 1.38 -1.81 -23.54
C SER A 386 1.53 -0.37 -23.06
N ALA A 387 2.06 -0.20 -21.84
CA ALA A 387 2.54 1.10 -21.40
C ALA A 387 3.68 1.59 -22.33
N PRO A 388 3.92 2.92 -22.42
CA PRO A 388 5.10 3.46 -23.08
C PRO A 388 6.38 2.74 -22.62
N GLY A 389 7.23 2.33 -23.57
CA GLY A 389 8.38 1.46 -23.26
C GLY A 389 9.36 2.04 -22.23
N ARG A 390 9.50 3.37 -22.16
CA ARG A 390 10.32 4.06 -21.14
C ARG A 390 9.72 3.97 -19.74
N LEU A 391 8.40 4.06 -19.62
CA LEU A 391 7.73 3.82 -18.35
C LEU A 391 7.87 2.37 -17.93
N LEU A 392 7.75 1.42 -18.86
CA LEU A 392 7.98 0.01 -18.57
C LEU A 392 9.41 -0.24 -18.06
N GLU A 393 10.42 0.44 -18.61
CA GLU A 393 11.80 0.34 -18.11
C GLU A 393 11.93 0.87 -16.67
N ILE A 394 11.35 2.04 -16.35
CA ILE A 394 11.33 2.59 -14.98
C ILE A 394 10.64 1.60 -14.02
N VAL A 395 9.48 1.09 -14.42
CA VAL A 395 8.66 0.15 -13.64
C VAL A 395 9.42 -1.14 -13.39
N THR A 396 10.10 -1.69 -14.41
CA THR A 396 10.94 -2.89 -14.27
C THR A 396 12.06 -2.65 -13.26
N SER A 397 12.68 -1.47 -13.28
CA SER A 397 13.70 -1.10 -12.29
C SER A 397 13.11 -1.03 -10.87
N LEU A 398 11.97 -0.37 -10.68
CA LEU A 398 11.29 -0.28 -9.38
C LEU A 398 10.89 -1.66 -8.83
N VAL A 399 10.29 -2.51 -9.68
CA VAL A 399 9.92 -3.90 -9.32
C VAL A 399 11.15 -4.70 -8.93
N ALA A 400 12.21 -4.70 -9.74
CA ALA A 400 13.43 -5.44 -9.44
C ALA A 400 14.10 -4.98 -8.13
N ARG A 401 14.06 -3.67 -7.83
CA ARG A 401 14.54 -3.11 -6.56
C ARG A 401 13.68 -3.57 -5.39
N ALA A 402 12.35 -3.54 -5.53
CA ALA A 402 11.42 -4.04 -4.51
C ALA A 402 11.63 -5.55 -4.26
N GLU A 403 11.80 -6.37 -5.29
CA GLU A 403 12.09 -7.80 -5.13
C GLU A 403 13.40 -8.07 -4.40
N ARG A 404 14.45 -7.29 -4.69
CA ARG A 404 15.74 -7.38 -3.99
C ARG A 404 15.63 -7.00 -2.51
N LEU A 405 14.76 -6.04 -2.18
CA LEU A 405 14.55 -5.60 -0.80
C LEU A 405 13.75 -6.62 0.03
N LEU A 406 12.89 -7.41 -0.61
CA LEU A 406 11.95 -8.31 0.04
C LEU A 406 12.57 -9.30 1.06
N PRO A 407 13.65 -10.04 0.76
CA PRO A 407 14.24 -10.96 1.73
C PRO A 407 14.95 -10.26 2.90
N ASP A 408 15.33 -8.99 2.74
CA ASP A 408 16.12 -8.24 3.71
C ASP A 408 15.29 -7.29 4.58
N ALA A 409 14.03 -7.02 4.20
CA ALA A 409 13.14 -6.08 4.89
C ALA A 409 12.75 -6.57 6.30
N LYS A 410 13.43 -6.03 7.31
CA LYS A 410 13.30 -6.40 8.73
C LYS A 410 12.76 -5.27 9.60
N SER A 411 12.59 -4.08 9.04
CA SER A 411 12.01 -2.93 9.74
C SER A 411 10.80 -2.36 9.00
N VAL A 412 9.98 -1.61 9.75
CA VAL A 412 8.78 -0.93 9.22
C VAL A 412 9.17 0.00 8.07
N GLU A 413 10.28 0.71 8.18
CA GLU A 413 10.79 1.64 7.17
C GLU A 413 11.18 0.91 5.88
N GLU A 414 11.85 -0.24 5.98
CA GLU A 414 12.20 -1.08 4.82
C GLU A 414 10.94 -1.68 4.17
N GLY A 415 9.99 -2.14 4.99
CA GLY A 415 8.68 -2.61 4.52
C GLY A 415 7.94 -1.49 3.76
N VAL A 416 7.87 -0.30 4.34
CA VAL A 416 7.26 0.89 3.72
C VAL A 416 7.99 1.31 2.45
N HIS A 417 9.32 1.25 2.40
CA HIS A 417 10.09 1.55 1.19
C HIS A 417 9.74 0.60 0.06
N GLY A 418 9.74 -0.71 0.32
CA GLY A 418 9.33 -1.72 -0.66
C GLY A 418 7.89 -1.52 -1.13
N ALA A 419 6.99 -1.20 -0.19
CA ALA A 419 5.59 -0.92 -0.48
C ALA A 419 5.43 0.32 -1.39
N LEU A 420 6.24 1.35 -1.17
CA LEU A 420 6.27 2.54 -2.03
C LEU A 420 6.82 2.21 -3.42
N LEU A 421 7.97 1.54 -3.52
CA LEU A 421 8.56 1.20 -4.83
C LEU A 421 7.55 0.42 -5.69
N ALA A 422 6.86 -0.54 -5.09
CA ALA A 422 5.83 -1.33 -5.75
C ALA A 422 4.57 -0.51 -6.08
N ALA A 423 4.14 0.40 -5.19
CA ALA A 423 3.02 1.30 -5.47
C ALA A 423 3.33 2.29 -6.61
N GLU A 424 4.52 2.90 -6.62
CA GLU A 424 5.00 3.76 -7.71
C GLU A 424 5.04 3.00 -9.03
N ALA A 425 5.58 1.78 -9.04
CA ALA A 425 5.63 0.92 -10.21
C ALA A 425 4.22 0.64 -10.75
N LEU A 426 3.28 0.28 -9.86
CA LEU A 426 1.91 0.01 -10.21
C LEU A 426 1.19 1.26 -10.76
N GLU A 427 1.41 2.43 -10.16
CA GLU A 427 0.80 3.69 -10.60
C GLU A 427 1.34 4.18 -11.95
N LEU A 428 2.65 4.03 -12.18
CA LEU A 428 3.31 4.44 -13.42
C LEU A 428 2.97 3.53 -14.60
N ILE A 429 2.76 2.23 -14.35
CA ILE A 429 2.33 1.29 -15.39
C ILE A 429 0.80 1.31 -15.57
N GLY A 430 0.06 1.64 -14.51
CA GLY A 430 -1.39 1.59 -14.47
C GLY A 430 -1.91 0.16 -14.75
N PRO A 431 -3.08 0.02 -15.37
CA PRO A 431 -3.58 -1.29 -15.79
C PRO A 431 -2.94 -1.78 -17.11
N ARG A 432 -2.05 -0.98 -17.72
CA ARG A 432 -1.34 -1.34 -18.95
C ARG A 432 -0.24 -2.36 -18.61
N THR A 433 0.09 -3.25 -19.55
CA THR A 433 1.04 -4.36 -19.33
C THR A 433 0.64 -5.22 -18.10
N PRO A 434 -0.45 -6.00 -18.19
CA PRO A 434 -1.09 -6.62 -17.03
C PRO A 434 -0.16 -7.49 -16.17
N THR A 435 0.77 -8.21 -16.77
CA THR A 435 1.69 -9.09 -16.01
C THR A 435 2.58 -8.31 -15.05
N THR A 436 3.15 -7.20 -15.49
CA THR A 436 4.00 -6.33 -14.65
C THR A 436 3.16 -5.59 -13.62
N ALA A 437 1.95 -5.16 -13.97
CA ALA A 437 1.01 -4.56 -13.03
C ALA A 437 0.63 -5.55 -11.90
N LEU A 438 0.39 -6.82 -12.23
CA LEU A 438 0.08 -7.85 -11.24
C LEU A 438 1.25 -8.15 -10.29
N GLU A 439 2.48 -8.10 -10.80
CA GLU A 439 3.69 -8.28 -10.00
C GLU A 439 3.90 -7.12 -9.02
N ALA A 440 3.80 -5.87 -9.50
CA ALA A 440 3.86 -4.68 -8.67
C ALA A 440 2.74 -4.67 -7.61
N LEU A 441 1.51 -5.05 -7.99
CA LEU A 441 0.39 -5.18 -7.07
C LEU A 441 0.66 -6.20 -5.96
N ALA A 442 1.22 -7.37 -6.32
CA ALA A 442 1.54 -8.41 -5.37
C ALA A 442 2.60 -7.93 -4.38
N LEU A 443 3.68 -7.31 -4.86
CA LEU A 443 4.75 -6.76 -4.03
C LEU A 443 4.25 -5.65 -3.11
N LYS A 444 3.42 -4.72 -3.61
CA LYS A 444 2.81 -3.64 -2.82
C LYS A 444 2.12 -4.21 -1.59
N HIS A 445 1.18 -5.13 -1.77
CA HIS A 445 0.45 -5.70 -0.63
C HIS A 445 1.32 -6.60 0.24
N GLN A 446 2.32 -7.28 -0.31
CA GLN A 446 3.25 -8.09 0.46
C GLN A 446 4.05 -7.21 1.44
N PHE A 447 4.61 -6.11 0.94
CA PHE A 447 5.36 -5.15 1.74
C PHE A 447 4.50 -4.35 2.72
N GLU A 448 3.29 -3.95 2.33
CA GLU A 448 2.30 -3.34 3.24
C GLU A 448 2.06 -4.24 4.45
N VAL A 449 1.79 -5.54 4.22
CA VAL A 449 1.56 -6.51 5.29
C VAL A 449 2.83 -6.77 6.11
N MET A 450 4.01 -6.80 5.49
CA MET A 450 5.27 -6.92 6.22
C MET A 450 5.48 -5.75 7.18
N ALA A 451 5.26 -4.51 6.70
CA ALA A 451 5.36 -3.32 7.53
C ALA A 451 4.34 -3.35 8.67
N GLU A 452 3.10 -3.70 8.38
CA GLU A 452 2.01 -3.87 9.36
C GLU A 452 2.34 -4.92 10.43
N CYS A 453 2.87 -6.08 10.04
CA CYS A 453 3.28 -7.15 10.96
C CYS A 453 4.51 -6.78 11.83
N GLN A 454 5.39 -5.92 11.32
CA GLN A 454 6.60 -5.47 12.04
C GLN A 454 6.32 -4.24 12.92
N PHE A 455 5.17 -3.60 12.77
CA PHE A 455 4.82 -2.38 13.46
C PHE A 455 4.24 -2.68 14.85
N TYR A 456 4.99 -2.35 15.90
CA TYR A 456 4.56 -2.55 17.29
C TYR A 456 3.30 -1.77 17.67
N GLY A 457 2.99 -0.71 16.93
CA GLY A 457 1.76 0.06 17.11
C GLY A 457 0.53 -0.61 16.51
N VAL A 458 0.62 -1.84 16.00
CA VAL A 458 -0.51 -2.56 15.39
C VAL A 458 -1.06 -3.69 16.26
N GLU A 459 -2.39 -3.81 16.30
CA GLU A 459 -3.07 -4.90 16.98
C GLU A 459 -2.88 -6.23 16.22
N TYR A 460 -2.95 -7.34 16.95
CA TYR A 460 -2.89 -8.69 16.36
C TYR A 460 -4.14 -9.07 15.53
N ASP A 461 -5.10 -8.16 15.34
CA ASP A 461 -6.32 -8.39 14.55
C ASP A 461 -6.31 -7.46 13.34
N PHE A 462 -5.89 -7.96 12.18
CA PHE A 462 -5.80 -7.16 10.94
C PHE A 462 -7.13 -7.21 10.16
N ASP A 463 -7.60 -6.05 9.68
CA ASP A 463 -8.76 -6.00 8.79
C ASP A 463 -8.42 -6.48 7.36
N LEU A 464 -8.40 -7.80 7.20
CA LEU A 464 -8.15 -8.44 5.92
C LEU A 464 -9.27 -8.28 4.92
N GLN A 465 -10.50 -7.99 5.36
CA GLN A 465 -11.64 -7.90 4.46
C GLN A 465 -11.50 -6.69 3.54
N LYS A 466 -11.18 -5.52 4.10
CA LYS A 466 -10.89 -4.31 3.30
C LYS A 466 -9.70 -4.53 2.35
N ARG A 467 -8.66 -5.22 2.81
CA ARG A 467 -7.51 -5.59 1.96
C ARG A 467 -7.92 -6.50 0.80
N PHE A 468 -8.76 -7.50 1.03
CA PHE A 468 -9.27 -8.36 -0.04
C PHE A 468 -10.13 -7.58 -1.05
N ASP A 469 -10.96 -6.67 -0.57
CA ASP A 469 -11.82 -5.84 -1.42
C ASP A 469 -10.97 -4.88 -2.27
N GLU A 470 -9.90 -4.32 -1.69
CA GLU A 470 -8.91 -3.50 -2.41
C GLU A 470 -8.20 -4.30 -3.52
N ILE A 471 -7.70 -5.50 -3.19
CA ILE A 471 -7.04 -6.39 -4.15
C ILE A 471 -8.01 -6.74 -5.30
N GLU A 472 -9.27 -7.07 -4.99
CA GLU A 472 -10.28 -7.37 -6.00
C GLU A 472 -10.55 -6.18 -6.91
N LEU A 473 -10.62 -4.97 -6.34
CA LEU A 473 -10.83 -3.73 -7.10
C LEU A 473 -9.67 -3.42 -8.05
N GLU A 474 -8.43 -3.48 -7.56
CA GLU A 474 -7.23 -3.20 -8.38
C GLU A 474 -7.06 -4.28 -9.47
N LEU A 475 -7.29 -5.55 -9.14
CA LEU A 475 -7.28 -6.65 -10.11
C LEU A 475 -8.39 -6.54 -11.15
N ALA A 476 -9.57 -6.03 -10.80
CA ALA A 476 -10.63 -5.80 -11.76
C ALA A 476 -10.22 -4.73 -12.79
N SER A 477 -9.52 -3.68 -12.36
CA SER A 477 -9.00 -2.65 -13.26
C SER A 477 -7.93 -3.21 -14.22
N VAL A 478 -6.91 -3.92 -13.70
CA VAL A 478 -5.89 -4.61 -14.52
C VAL A 478 -6.55 -5.66 -15.43
N GLY A 479 -7.59 -6.33 -14.92
CA GLY A 479 -8.38 -7.37 -15.57
C GLY A 479 -8.93 -6.97 -16.93
N ARG A 480 -9.29 -5.70 -17.10
CA ARG A 480 -9.88 -5.16 -18.33
C ARG A 480 -8.96 -5.29 -19.54
N TRP A 481 -7.65 -5.33 -19.32
CA TRP A 481 -6.64 -5.46 -20.39
C TRP A 481 -6.34 -6.92 -20.76
N PHE A 482 -6.85 -7.89 -20.02
CA PHE A 482 -6.81 -9.28 -20.47
C PHE A 482 -7.87 -9.56 -21.55
N ASN A 483 -7.55 -10.53 -22.41
CA ASN A 483 -8.47 -11.06 -23.41
C ASN A 483 -9.80 -11.45 -22.75
N PRO A 484 -10.96 -10.97 -23.24
CA PRO A 484 -12.26 -11.25 -22.64
C PRO A 484 -12.54 -12.74 -22.40
N LYS A 485 -12.01 -13.64 -23.24
CA LYS A 485 -12.21 -15.09 -23.12
C LYS A 485 -11.46 -15.71 -21.93
N THR A 486 -10.35 -15.12 -21.51
CA THR A 486 -9.50 -15.63 -20.42
C THR A 486 -9.51 -14.73 -19.19
N ARG A 487 -10.09 -13.53 -19.30
CA ARG A 487 -10.10 -12.47 -18.29
C ARG A 487 -10.46 -12.99 -16.90
N ASP A 488 -11.61 -13.63 -16.74
CA ASP A 488 -12.08 -14.09 -15.43
C ASP A 488 -11.12 -15.09 -14.80
N ASN A 489 -10.56 -16.01 -15.60
CA ASN A 489 -9.58 -16.97 -15.11
C ASN A 489 -8.25 -16.29 -14.78
N SER A 490 -7.81 -15.30 -15.56
CA SER A 490 -6.60 -14.53 -15.28
C SER A 490 -6.73 -13.73 -13.98
N ILE A 491 -7.87 -13.06 -13.76
CA ILE A 491 -8.16 -12.32 -12.53
C ILE A 491 -8.17 -13.26 -11.33
N LEU A 492 -8.88 -14.40 -11.41
CA LEU A 492 -8.92 -15.38 -10.33
C LEU A 492 -7.54 -15.96 -10.00
N ASN A 493 -6.72 -16.26 -11.02
CA ASN A 493 -5.35 -16.76 -10.80
C ASN A 493 -4.45 -15.67 -10.21
N ALA A 494 -4.61 -14.41 -10.64
CA ALA A 494 -3.87 -13.29 -10.10
C ALA A 494 -4.21 -13.05 -8.62
N GLN A 495 -5.51 -13.06 -8.28
CA GLN A 495 -5.97 -12.93 -6.90
C GLN A 495 -5.44 -14.07 -6.03
N LEU A 496 -5.49 -15.30 -6.54
CA LEU A 496 -4.92 -16.46 -5.87
C LEU A 496 -3.41 -16.28 -5.61
N SER A 497 -2.67 -15.76 -6.58
CA SER A 497 -1.22 -15.51 -6.47
C SER A 497 -0.90 -14.47 -5.40
N VAL A 498 -1.57 -13.31 -5.43
CA VAL A 498 -1.40 -12.24 -4.44
C VAL A 498 -1.69 -12.75 -3.03
N ILE A 499 -2.85 -13.37 -2.82
CA ILE A 499 -3.25 -13.83 -1.48
C ILE A 499 -2.35 -14.97 -0.99
N SER A 500 -1.87 -15.86 -1.87
CA SER A 500 -0.93 -16.90 -1.48
C SER A 500 0.41 -16.33 -1.00
N ARG A 501 0.86 -15.18 -1.54
CA ARG A 501 2.05 -14.49 -1.01
C ARG A 501 1.79 -13.89 0.37
N LEU A 502 0.59 -13.33 0.60
CA LEU A 502 0.21 -12.82 1.93
C LEU A 502 0.19 -13.93 2.99
N VAL A 503 -0.26 -15.14 2.64
CA VAL A 503 -0.18 -16.32 3.54
C VAL A 503 1.25 -16.57 4.02
N ILE A 504 2.25 -16.41 3.15
CA ILE A 504 3.65 -16.61 3.51
C ILE A 504 4.09 -15.56 4.52
N VAL A 505 3.79 -14.28 4.26
CA VAL A 505 4.14 -13.18 5.17
C VAL A 505 3.50 -13.35 6.55
N PHE A 506 2.19 -13.62 6.61
CA PHE A 506 1.51 -13.83 7.90
C PHE A 506 2.05 -15.04 8.65
N ARG A 507 2.39 -16.12 7.93
CA ARG A 507 3.02 -17.30 8.54
C ARG A 507 4.39 -16.95 9.13
N GLU A 508 5.23 -16.24 8.39
CA GLU A 508 6.57 -15.83 8.86
C GLU A 508 6.49 -14.88 10.05
N ALA A 509 5.46 -14.03 10.10
CA ALA A 509 5.16 -13.13 11.21
C ALA A 509 4.41 -13.79 12.39
N ASN A 510 4.09 -15.09 12.32
CA ASN A 510 3.28 -15.83 13.31
C ASN A 510 1.87 -15.25 13.55
N GLN A 511 1.27 -14.63 12.53
CA GLN A 511 -0.10 -14.09 12.55
C GLN A 511 -1.09 -15.18 12.08
N PHE A 512 -1.44 -16.08 12.99
CA PHE A 512 -2.14 -17.33 12.66
C PHE A 512 -3.58 -17.13 12.19
N ASP A 513 -4.31 -16.19 12.76
CA ASP A 513 -5.72 -15.95 12.43
C ASP A 513 -5.85 -15.33 11.03
N GLU A 514 -4.95 -14.40 10.71
CA GLU A 514 -4.79 -13.78 9.40
C GLU A 514 -4.37 -14.81 8.35
N GLU A 515 -3.39 -15.66 8.67
CA GLU A 515 -2.99 -16.78 7.82
C GLU A 515 -4.21 -17.68 7.51
N GLN A 516 -5.02 -18.01 8.52
CA GLN A 516 -6.23 -18.82 8.30
C GLN A 516 -7.25 -18.10 7.44
N ALA A 517 -7.49 -16.81 7.66
CA ALA A 517 -8.41 -16.00 6.86
C ALA A 517 -7.97 -15.95 5.39
N CYS A 518 -6.68 -15.70 5.12
CA CYS A 518 -6.12 -15.79 3.78
C CYS A 518 -6.27 -17.20 3.18
N MET A 519 -6.01 -18.26 3.94
CA MET A 519 -6.18 -19.64 3.48
C MET A 519 -7.64 -20.01 3.18
N ILE A 520 -8.60 -19.45 3.92
CA ILE A 520 -10.04 -19.59 3.62
C ILE A 520 -10.35 -18.92 2.28
N LYS A 521 -9.83 -17.70 2.05
CA LYS A 521 -10.02 -16.97 0.80
C LYS A 521 -9.36 -17.69 -0.39
N VAL A 522 -8.14 -18.21 -0.24
CA VAL A 522 -7.43 -19.05 -1.22
C VAL A 522 -8.27 -20.26 -1.62
N ARG A 523 -8.88 -20.96 -0.66
CA ARG A 523 -9.77 -22.10 -0.93
C ARG A 523 -11.03 -21.69 -1.71
N ASP A 524 -11.61 -20.54 -1.38
CA ASP A 524 -12.75 -19.99 -2.12
C ASP A 524 -12.38 -19.69 -3.57
N LEU A 525 -11.25 -19.02 -3.80
CA LEU A 525 -10.74 -18.73 -5.14
C LEU A 525 -10.42 -19.99 -5.94
N HIS A 526 -9.74 -20.96 -5.34
CA HIS A 526 -9.52 -22.26 -5.96
C HIS A 526 -10.83 -22.95 -6.36
N ARG A 527 -11.88 -22.83 -5.55
CA ARG A 527 -13.20 -23.37 -5.87
C ARG A 527 -13.80 -22.66 -7.08
N ARG A 528 -13.76 -21.33 -7.12
CA ARG A 528 -14.25 -20.54 -8.27
C ARG A 528 -13.52 -20.95 -9.56
N THR A 529 -12.19 -21.04 -9.52
CA THR A 529 -11.35 -21.48 -10.65
C THR A 529 -11.61 -22.95 -11.03
N TRP A 530 -11.89 -23.81 -10.05
CA TRP A 530 -12.19 -25.22 -10.31
C TRP A 530 -13.53 -25.40 -11.02
N VAL A 531 -14.55 -24.64 -10.59
CA VAL A 531 -15.90 -24.61 -11.19
C VAL A 531 -15.89 -23.98 -12.58
N SER A 532 -15.07 -22.95 -12.82
CA SER A 532 -15.00 -22.29 -14.14
C SER A 532 -14.45 -23.24 -15.23
N LYS A 533 -13.54 -24.15 -14.88
CA LYS A 533 -12.85 -25.03 -15.84
C LYS A 533 -13.69 -26.13 -16.49
N ASN A 534 -14.74 -26.65 -15.85
CA ASN A 534 -15.55 -27.74 -16.44
C ASN A 534 -17.00 -27.70 -15.92
N ARG A 535 -17.98 -27.77 -16.84
CA ARG A 535 -19.42 -27.79 -16.51
C ARG A 535 -19.82 -28.97 -15.63
N TRP A 536 -19.23 -30.16 -15.84
CA TRP A 536 -19.52 -31.35 -15.02
C TRP A 536 -19.15 -31.16 -13.54
N ARG A 537 -18.17 -30.29 -13.26
CA ARG A 537 -17.77 -29.96 -11.88
C ARG A 537 -18.84 -29.18 -11.13
N ARG A 538 -19.76 -28.51 -11.83
CA ARG A 538 -20.93 -27.87 -11.21
C ARG A 538 -21.87 -28.88 -10.55
N LEU A 539 -21.97 -30.11 -11.06
CA LEU A 539 -22.79 -31.17 -10.46
C LEU A 539 -22.19 -31.70 -9.15
N ALA A 540 -20.85 -31.76 -9.06
CA ALA A 540 -20.16 -32.16 -7.83
C ALA A 540 -20.02 -31.01 -6.81
N TRP A 541 -20.39 -29.78 -7.20
CA TRP A 541 -20.25 -28.59 -6.35
C TRP A 541 -21.04 -28.67 -5.03
N PRO A 542 -22.32 -29.13 -4.99
CA PRO A 542 -23.07 -29.23 -3.73
C PRO A 542 -22.40 -30.18 -2.73
N PHE A 543 -21.89 -31.32 -3.20
CA PHE A 543 -21.18 -32.28 -2.37
C PHE A 543 -19.91 -31.69 -1.77
N ARG A 544 -19.12 -31.00 -2.60
CA ARG A 544 -17.90 -30.34 -2.13
C ARG A 544 -18.20 -29.19 -1.15
N TRP A 545 -19.18 -28.35 -1.48
CA TRP A 545 -19.64 -27.27 -0.62
C TRP A 545 -20.06 -27.78 0.75
N TYR A 546 -20.76 -28.92 0.78
CA TYR A 546 -21.17 -29.59 2.01
C TYR A 546 -19.96 -30.02 2.86
N VAL A 547 -18.98 -30.72 2.27
CA VAL A 547 -17.75 -31.13 2.97
C VAL A 547 -16.99 -29.92 3.53
N GLU A 548 -16.90 -28.84 2.75
CA GLU A 548 -16.25 -27.61 3.20
C GLU A 548 -17.04 -26.90 4.30
N PHE A 549 -18.38 -26.89 4.24
CA PHE A 549 -19.24 -26.37 5.31
C PHE A 549 -18.98 -27.09 6.63
N LEU A 550 -18.82 -28.42 6.58
CA LEU A 550 -18.47 -29.24 7.74
C LEU A 550 -17.08 -28.91 8.29
N LEU A 551 -16.09 -28.69 7.41
CA LEU A 551 -14.70 -28.40 7.82
C LEU A 551 -14.52 -27.01 8.46
N LYS A 552 -15.44 -26.06 8.24
CA LYS A 552 -15.32 -24.69 8.75
C LYS A 552 -15.40 -24.58 10.28
N SER A 553 -16.11 -25.48 10.96
CA SER A 553 -16.29 -25.38 12.42
C SER A 553 -16.74 -26.71 13.00
N LEU A 554 -16.17 -27.10 14.13
CA LEU A 554 -16.58 -28.30 14.88
C LEU A 554 -18.06 -28.23 15.28
N THR A 555 -18.56 -27.04 15.66
CA THR A 555 -19.97 -26.85 16.01
C THR A 555 -20.89 -27.10 14.81
N ARG A 556 -20.51 -26.63 13.62
CA ARG A 556 -21.25 -26.89 12.38
C ARG A 556 -21.24 -28.38 12.04
N PHE A 557 -20.10 -29.03 12.21
CA PHE A 557 -19.95 -30.46 12.02
C PHE A 557 -20.87 -31.27 12.96
N SER A 558 -20.85 -30.97 14.26
CA SER A 558 -21.71 -31.64 15.25
C SER A 558 -23.20 -31.39 14.98
N ALA A 559 -23.57 -30.15 14.63
CA ALA A 559 -24.95 -29.83 14.25
C ALA A 559 -25.39 -30.58 12.99
N ALA A 560 -24.50 -30.74 12.00
CA ALA A 560 -24.80 -31.50 10.79
C ALA A 560 -24.98 -32.99 11.06
N ILE A 561 -24.21 -33.60 11.96
CA ILE A 561 -24.46 -34.99 12.41
C ILE A 561 -25.84 -35.10 13.04
N GLY A 562 -26.20 -34.19 13.95
CA GLY A 562 -27.53 -34.16 14.56
C GLY A 562 -28.64 -34.05 13.51
N LEU A 563 -28.48 -33.15 12.54
CA LEU A 563 -29.41 -32.99 11.43
C LEU A 563 -29.53 -34.27 10.58
N TRP A 564 -28.42 -34.91 10.24
CA TRP A 564 -28.42 -36.17 9.48
C TRP A 564 -29.14 -37.30 10.22
N LEU A 565 -28.92 -37.43 11.54
CA LEU A 565 -29.62 -38.44 12.34
C LEU A 565 -31.13 -38.19 12.35
N VAL A 566 -31.57 -36.93 12.45
CA VAL A 566 -33.00 -36.58 12.34
C VAL A 566 -33.56 -36.93 10.96
N VAL A 567 -32.88 -36.52 9.88
CA VAL A 567 -33.30 -36.81 8.50
C VAL A 567 -33.39 -38.30 8.25
N LEU A 568 -32.36 -39.07 8.65
CA LEU A 568 -32.34 -40.52 8.50
C LEU A 568 -33.42 -41.19 9.35
N THR A 569 -33.67 -40.71 10.57
CA THR A 569 -34.77 -41.21 11.42
C THR A 569 -36.11 -41.05 10.72
N VAL A 570 -36.38 -39.90 10.12
CA VAL A 570 -37.60 -39.66 9.33
C VAL A 570 -37.65 -40.58 8.11
N LEU A 571 -36.56 -40.72 7.36
CA LEU A 571 -36.51 -41.61 6.20
C LEU A 571 -36.75 -43.08 6.57
N TYR A 572 -36.19 -43.57 7.69
CA TYR A 572 -36.44 -44.90 8.21
C TYR A 572 -37.87 -45.07 8.75
N ALA A 573 -38.46 -44.03 9.34
CA ALA A 573 -39.85 -44.06 9.76
C ALA A 573 -40.81 -44.14 8.56
N LEU A 574 -40.46 -43.49 7.44
CA LEU A 574 -41.21 -43.55 6.19
C LEU A 574 -40.98 -44.86 5.42
N SER A 575 -39.79 -45.49 5.54
CA SER A 575 -39.45 -46.71 4.82
C SER A 575 -39.86 -48.00 5.55
N SER A 576 -40.04 -47.94 6.87
CA SER A 576 -40.35 -49.10 7.68
C SER A 576 -41.82 -49.49 7.59
N ASN A 577 -42.09 -50.69 7.06
CA ASN A 577 -43.40 -51.36 7.15
C ASN A 577 -43.62 -51.94 8.55
N LEU A 578 -43.43 -51.13 9.59
CA LEU A 578 -43.73 -51.54 10.96
C LEU A 578 -45.24 -51.81 11.07
N PRO A 579 -45.66 -52.86 11.80
CA PRO A 579 -47.06 -53.18 11.99
C PRO A 579 -47.87 -51.94 12.38
N SER A 580 -49.06 -51.78 11.81
CA SER A 580 -49.96 -50.64 12.09
C SER A 580 -50.35 -50.51 13.57
N SER A 581 -50.08 -51.53 14.40
CA SER A 581 -50.31 -51.57 15.84
C SER A 581 -49.22 -50.92 16.71
N ALA A 582 -48.03 -50.62 16.19
CA ALA A 582 -46.99 -49.96 16.99
C ALA A 582 -47.29 -48.46 17.19
N SER A 583 -47.10 -47.97 18.41
CA SER A 583 -47.28 -46.55 18.73
C SER A 583 -46.31 -45.68 17.91
N SER A 584 -46.70 -44.45 17.56
CA SER A 584 -45.84 -43.53 16.79
C SER A 584 -44.49 -43.29 17.45
N MET A 585 -44.44 -43.25 18.79
CA MET A 585 -43.18 -43.12 19.54
C MET A 585 -42.30 -44.35 19.41
N GLU A 586 -42.86 -45.55 19.48
CA GLU A 586 -42.09 -46.79 19.34
C GLU A 586 -41.51 -46.92 17.92
N LYS A 587 -42.28 -46.52 16.91
CA LYS A 587 -41.82 -46.45 15.52
C LYS A 587 -40.64 -45.49 15.37
N LEU A 588 -40.79 -44.26 15.87
CA LEU A 588 -39.71 -43.26 15.83
C LEU A 588 -38.46 -43.71 16.61
N GLY A 589 -38.64 -44.34 17.78
CA GLY A 589 -37.53 -44.87 18.58
C GLY A 589 -36.74 -45.95 17.82
N LYS A 590 -37.43 -46.93 17.23
CA LYS A 590 -36.79 -47.97 16.39
C LYS A 590 -36.11 -47.37 15.16
N SER A 591 -36.77 -46.44 14.46
CA SER A 591 -36.19 -45.75 13.30
C SER A 591 -34.96 -44.91 13.66
N PHE A 592 -34.92 -44.28 14.84
CA PHE A 592 -33.74 -43.58 15.34
C PHE A 592 -32.59 -44.53 15.62
N THR A 593 -32.87 -45.67 16.27
CA THR A 593 -31.85 -46.71 16.49
C THR A 593 -31.25 -47.18 15.16
N TYR A 594 -32.07 -47.46 14.14
CA TYR A 594 -31.58 -47.83 12.81
C TYR A 594 -30.77 -46.73 12.12
N ALA A 595 -31.19 -45.46 12.24
CA ALA A 595 -30.44 -44.32 11.73
C ALA A 595 -29.06 -44.23 12.39
N TYR A 596 -29.00 -44.33 13.72
CA TYR A 596 -27.78 -44.24 14.49
C TYR A 596 -26.80 -45.38 14.17
N THR A 597 -27.25 -46.64 14.21
CA THR A 597 -26.37 -47.80 13.98
C THR A 597 -25.84 -47.87 12.56
N SER A 598 -26.65 -47.46 11.57
CA SER A 598 -26.24 -47.41 10.17
C SER A 598 -25.28 -46.25 9.87
N PHE A 599 -25.47 -45.08 10.52
CA PHE A 599 -24.63 -43.90 10.32
C PHE A 599 -23.26 -44.02 11.00
N PHE A 600 -23.15 -44.75 12.12
CA PHE A 600 -21.87 -44.98 12.84
C PHE A 600 -21.21 -46.34 12.53
N PRO A 601 -21.40 -46.87 11.31
CA PRO A 601 -21.30 -48.28 10.93
C PRO A 601 -21.08 -49.29 12.08
N MET A 602 -21.98 -49.35 13.06
CA MET A 602 -21.79 -50.20 14.25
C MET A 602 -22.19 -51.64 13.98
N GLN A 603 -23.34 -51.87 13.32
CA GLN A 603 -23.84 -53.19 12.96
C GLN A 603 -24.73 -53.10 11.71
N PRO A 604 -24.66 -54.07 10.78
CA PRO A 604 -25.64 -54.15 9.70
C PRO A 604 -27.04 -54.40 10.28
N PRO A 605 -28.12 -53.88 9.67
CA PRO A 605 -29.48 -54.15 10.12
C PRO A 605 -29.72 -55.66 10.20
N GLN A 606 -30.15 -56.17 11.35
CA GLN A 606 -30.21 -57.62 11.58
C GLN A 606 -31.35 -58.33 10.84
N ASP A 607 -32.28 -57.61 10.21
CA ASP A 607 -33.34 -58.18 9.35
C ASP A 607 -33.68 -57.22 8.19
N PRO A 608 -32.92 -57.23 7.08
CA PRO A 608 -33.35 -56.54 5.88
C PRO A 608 -34.45 -57.37 5.22
N ASP A 609 -35.71 -57.03 5.43
CA ASP A 609 -36.80 -57.57 4.61
C ASP A 609 -36.48 -57.24 3.14
N PRO A 610 -36.14 -58.24 2.30
CA PRO A 610 -35.53 -58.01 0.98
C PRO A 610 -36.51 -57.43 -0.05
N THR A 611 -37.77 -57.23 0.33
CA THR A 611 -38.85 -56.86 -0.59
C THR A 611 -38.93 -55.37 -0.93
N ILE A 612 -38.21 -54.48 -0.24
CA ILE A 612 -38.34 -53.02 -0.43
C ILE A 612 -37.02 -52.38 -0.87
N LYS A 613 -36.85 -52.19 -2.18
CA LYS A 613 -35.71 -51.47 -2.80
C LYS A 613 -35.44 -50.09 -2.18
N PHE A 614 -36.47 -49.43 -1.62
CA PHE A 614 -36.37 -48.14 -0.94
C PHE A 614 -35.55 -48.21 0.36
N ASN A 615 -35.61 -49.32 1.10
CA ASN A 615 -34.89 -49.48 2.37
C ASN A 615 -33.37 -49.61 2.14
N PHE A 616 -32.96 -50.32 1.08
CA PHE A 616 -31.56 -50.43 0.68
C PHE A 616 -30.93 -49.05 0.38
N GLY A 617 -31.66 -48.17 -0.30
CA GLY A 617 -31.21 -46.81 -0.61
C GLY A 617 -30.95 -45.97 0.65
N VAL A 618 -31.83 -46.04 1.65
CA VAL A 618 -31.67 -45.31 2.93
C VAL A 618 -30.48 -45.85 3.73
N VAL A 619 -30.31 -47.18 3.78
CA VAL A 619 -29.15 -47.82 4.44
C VAL A 619 -27.84 -47.41 3.75
N ALA A 620 -27.77 -47.48 2.43
CA ALA A 620 -26.58 -47.09 1.67
C ALA A 620 -26.25 -45.60 1.87
N LEU A 621 -27.27 -44.73 1.88
CA LEU A 621 -27.11 -43.29 2.15
C LEU A 621 -26.60 -43.04 3.57
N ALA A 622 -27.15 -43.72 4.58
CA ALA A 622 -26.74 -43.61 5.97
C ALA A 622 -25.27 -44.01 6.16
N ILE A 623 -24.88 -45.15 5.59
CA ILE A 623 -23.51 -45.66 5.66
C ILE A 623 -22.53 -44.71 4.96
N PHE A 624 -22.84 -44.30 3.71
CA PHE A 624 -21.98 -43.37 2.96
C PHE A 624 -21.87 -42.02 3.66
N GLY A 625 -22.99 -41.47 4.15
CA GLY A 625 -23.02 -40.26 4.95
C GLY A 625 -22.14 -40.39 6.19
N GLY A 626 -22.26 -41.50 6.91
CA GLY A 626 -21.43 -41.85 8.06
C GLY A 626 -19.93 -41.83 7.77
N PHE A 627 -19.51 -42.53 6.71
CA PHE A 627 -18.11 -42.57 6.27
C PHE A 627 -17.56 -41.19 5.89
N VAL A 628 -18.35 -40.37 5.18
CA VAL A 628 -17.94 -39.01 4.82
C VAL A 628 -17.73 -38.16 6.08
N HIS A 629 -18.65 -38.21 7.06
CA HIS A 629 -18.50 -37.45 8.31
C HIS A 629 -17.34 -37.95 9.16
N LEU A 630 -17.12 -39.26 9.22
CA LEU A 630 -15.97 -39.85 9.90
C LEU A 630 -14.65 -39.37 9.27
N GLY A 631 -14.55 -39.39 7.94
CA GLY A 631 -13.37 -38.88 7.23
C GLY A 631 -13.12 -37.39 7.49
N VAL A 632 -14.18 -36.57 7.50
CA VAL A 632 -14.10 -35.15 7.85
C VAL A 632 -13.64 -34.95 9.30
N PHE A 633 -14.16 -35.74 10.24
CA PHE A 633 -13.77 -35.69 11.65
C PHE A 633 -12.29 -36.03 11.84
N VAL A 634 -11.82 -37.12 11.23
CA VAL A 634 -10.41 -37.52 11.27
C VAL A 634 -9.52 -36.42 10.70
N SER A 635 -9.93 -35.79 9.59
CA SER A 635 -9.21 -34.65 9.00
C SER A 635 -9.16 -33.45 9.95
N HIS A 636 -10.27 -33.14 10.64
CA HIS A 636 -10.33 -32.04 11.60
C HIS A 636 -9.45 -32.31 12.84
N LEU A 637 -9.48 -33.54 13.35
CA LEU A 637 -8.66 -33.96 14.48
C LEU A 637 -7.17 -33.93 14.10
N TYR A 638 -6.81 -34.48 12.94
CA TYR A 638 -5.45 -34.45 12.43
C TYR A 638 -4.94 -33.01 12.29
N SER A 639 -5.72 -32.12 11.67
CA SER A 639 -5.35 -30.70 11.53
C SER A 639 -5.23 -29.97 12.87
N LYS A 640 -5.90 -30.40 13.94
CA LYS A 640 -5.72 -29.81 15.28
C LYS A 640 -4.51 -30.38 16.01
N ILE A 641 -4.23 -31.67 15.84
CA ILE A 641 -3.11 -32.35 16.51
C ILE A 641 -1.78 -31.93 15.87
N THR A 642 -1.68 -31.88 14.55
CA THR A 642 -0.42 -31.51 13.87
C THR A 642 -0.07 -30.03 13.93
N ARG A 643 -1.00 -29.19 14.41
CA ARG A 643 -0.78 -27.75 14.63
C ARG A 643 -0.34 -27.43 16.07
N ARG A 644 -0.36 -28.39 16.99
CA ARG A 644 0.28 -28.31 18.30
C ARG A 644 1.63 -29.00 18.24
#